data_AF-A0A957L8T5-F1
#
_entry.id   AF-A0A957L8T5-F1
#
_cell.length_a   1.000
_cell.length_b   1.000
_cell.length_c   1.000
_cell.angle_alpha   90.00
_cell.angle_beta   90.00
_cell.angle_gamma   90.00
#
_symmetry.space_group_name_H-M   'P 1'
#
loop_
_entity.id
_entity.type
_entity.pdbx_description
1 polymer ?
#
loop_
_entity_poly.entity_id
_entity_poly.type
_entity_poly.pdbx_seq_one_letter_code
_entity_poly.pdbx_strand_id
1 'polypeptide(L)'
;MLKKLFFVLLLLVVLAAGLFVTSEYAGVNIPVVSDFIETTMASAGVTPPGLAQTFTPTQDGYQFRNYSGRYPEGNMTVEDARQMFGDAVCTRLEGDSCIPHPKVINWVDSMNETMNEVGHCVGFTVSSDQFYSDIRSVAELGADTTFNLEREVPVLRTISQAYASYYASNVWTQEVRDKTPSEIVEALMALDEPADIGIFYPEYGRNGHSILAHTVVDQGNGIYHIMVYDSNRPGEDNVIVVDKNANTWVYAEGAVNPDEAAVDYKGDAETKSLSFVPLSAYNQALACPAEFAELCPATSGNFSILNIFGRGQALAETERGQIGQAGDSLVNTVPEGEFLPVRGELYSRQPPLMLIPSAEPFTLQAQSNEENEPLRISVANPTYSVVIDGLVGQPSQIEQLTFDPVAQQASFVAGGPQRPSMQFIFNHDGDIYSAQLLGLTFEAGQDLTVIADAAGGDLQLSSNTLNVENIVVVVARLTAAEEVVFASGDAAVTAGGSQALDLDGWDGAGEMTLLIDSENDGTYESENSLTNEPVADVLVDIGTADDIIETLQDVLPYLDDGQTAAVAGVLPTLGFSGNTLGNAYLELPDLQPNDLAGTLAGLGLSPDELGALIVSLRLDRDETRELLNELRLTADERTAVEEAIAKHLMLLDTLNEWEFLNAKDP
;
A
#
# COMPACT_ATOMS: atom_id res chain seq x y z
N MET A 1 40.95 23.98 54.08
CA MET A 1 42.28 24.53 53.73
C MET A 1 43.29 23.88 54.65
N LEU A 2 44.06 22.88 54.25
CA LEU A 2 45.21 22.93 53.32
C LEU A 2 45.23 21.60 52.54
N LYS A 3 45.13 21.63 51.21
CA LYS A 3 46.27 21.53 50.28
C LYS A 3 47.07 20.24 50.40
N LYS A 4 46.95 19.42 49.34
CA LYS A 4 48.04 18.74 48.62
C LYS A 4 49.09 18.08 49.50
N LEU A 5 48.94 16.78 49.74
CA LEU A 5 50.06 15.84 49.77
C LEU A 5 49.56 14.42 49.52
N PHE A 6 50.34 13.63 48.77
CA PHE A 6 50.16 12.21 48.42
C PHE A 6 49.46 11.86 47.10
N PHE A 7 50.04 12.38 46.02
CA PHE A 7 50.46 11.52 44.90
C PHE A 7 51.50 10.52 45.44
N VAL A 8 51.49 9.27 44.97
CA VAL A 8 52.61 8.28 45.09
C VAL A 8 52.74 7.73 46.53
N LEU A 9 52.50 6.45 46.85
CA LEU A 9 52.92 5.23 46.17
C LEU A 9 52.25 4.05 46.87
N LEU A 10 52.02 2.98 46.12
CA LEU A 10 51.96 1.60 46.59
C LEU A 10 50.68 1.19 47.34
N LEU A 11 49.81 0.45 46.66
CA LEU A 11 49.80 -0.99 46.86
C LEU A 11 49.20 -1.70 45.65
N LEU A 12 50.10 -2.09 44.75
CA LEU A 12 49.99 -3.37 44.06
C LEU A 12 49.82 -4.49 45.10
N VAL A 13 48.94 -5.44 44.79
CA VAL A 13 48.91 -6.87 45.17
C VAL A 13 47.52 -7.30 45.66
N VAL A 14 46.78 -7.86 44.70
CA VAL A 14 45.93 -9.07 44.76
C VAL A 14 44.72 -9.07 45.69
N LEU A 15 43.52 -9.15 45.09
CA LEU A 15 42.47 -10.19 45.25
C LEU A 15 41.20 -9.64 44.56
N ALA A 16 40.73 -10.19 43.43
CA ALA A 16 39.98 -11.45 43.32
C ALA A 16 38.73 -11.51 44.22
N ALA A 17 37.62 -10.93 43.75
CA ALA A 17 36.24 -11.40 43.95
C ALA A 17 35.31 -10.57 43.04
N GLY A 18 34.44 -11.24 42.29
CA GLY A 18 33.55 -10.61 41.31
C GLY A 18 32.24 -10.06 41.89
N LEU A 19 31.47 -9.51 40.95
CA LEU A 19 30.03 -9.17 40.97
C LEU A 19 29.57 -7.94 41.78
N PHE A 20 29.24 -6.84 41.08
CA PHE A 20 27.87 -6.40 40.70
C PHE A 20 27.90 -4.92 40.23
N VAL A 21 27.34 -4.67 39.03
CA VAL A 21 26.37 -3.61 38.64
C VAL A 21 26.51 -2.25 39.36
N THR A 22 26.85 -1.12 38.72
CA THR A 22 25.99 -0.29 37.83
C THR A 22 26.80 0.75 37.02
N SER A 23 26.36 1.01 35.79
CA SER A 23 26.33 2.27 35.00
C SER A 23 27.45 3.32 35.17
N GLU A 24 28.24 3.53 34.11
CA GLU A 24 28.33 4.79 33.35
C GLU A 24 29.29 4.59 32.16
N TYR A 25 28.75 4.77 30.96
CA TYR A 25 29.44 4.65 29.68
C TYR A 25 30.57 5.68 29.58
N ALA A 26 31.80 5.19 29.48
CA ALA A 26 32.98 6.01 29.18
C ALA A 26 33.08 6.22 27.67
N GLY A 27 33.10 7.48 27.27
CA GLY A 27 33.30 7.92 25.89
C GLY A 27 34.57 7.34 25.26
N VAL A 28 34.38 6.75 24.10
CA VAL A 28 35.43 6.52 23.10
C VAL A 28 35.19 7.54 22.00
N ASN A 29 36.05 8.55 21.94
CA ASN A 29 36.11 9.49 20.84
C ASN A 29 36.75 8.75 19.65
N ILE A 30 35.99 8.46 18.59
CA ILE A 30 36.53 7.98 17.32
C ILE A 30 36.73 9.21 16.42
N PRO A 31 37.97 9.68 16.18
CA PRO A 31 38.22 10.84 15.35
C PRO A 31 38.33 10.38 13.89
N VAL A 32 37.19 10.11 13.25
CA VAL A 32 37.17 9.79 11.80
C VAL A 32 36.12 10.60 11.03
N VAL A 33 35.17 11.27 11.70
CA VAL A 33 34.01 11.86 11.01
C VAL A 33 34.16 13.38 10.73
N SER A 34 34.97 14.14 11.47
CA SER A 34 35.01 15.62 11.27
C SER A 34 35.98 16.10 10.19
N ASP A 35 37.09 15.39 9.93
CA ASP A 35 38.10 15.85 8.96
C ASP A 35 37.73 15.51 7.50
N PHE A 36 36.65 14.75 7.27
CA PHE A 36 36.20 14.33 5.93
C PHE A 36 35.42 15.43 5.18
N ILE A 37 34.82 16.38 5.89
CA ILE A 37 33.93 17.38 5.28
C ILE A 37 34.70 18.62 4.76
N GLU A 38 35.88 18.94 5.31
CA GLU A 38 36.60 20.18 4.95
C GLU A 38 37.59 20.06 3.77
N THR A 39 37.83 18.87 3.21
CA THR A 39 38.90 18.69 2.17
C THR A 39 38.39 18.39 0.75
N THR A 40 37.08 18.43 0.48
CA THR A 40 36.49 18.05 -0.83
C THR A 40 36.10 19.20 -1.75
N MET A 41 36.58 20.43 -1.50
CA MET A 41 36.40 21.56 -2.43
C MET A 41 37.73 22.19 -2.85
N ALA A 42 38.73 21.37 -3.23
CA ALA A 42 39.82 21.78 -4.14
C ALA A 42 40.81 20.63 -4.39
N SER A 43 40.60 19.82 -5.43
CA SER A 43 41.72 19.40 -6.29
C SER A 43 41.23 18.91 -7.64
N ALA A 44 41.95 19.34 -8.68
CA ALA A 44 41.60 19.16 -10.06
C ALA A 44 42.02 17.78 -10.60
N GLY A 45 41.14 17.20 -11.41
CA GLY A 45 41.51 16.64 -12.71
C GLY A 45 42.20 15.28 -12.72
N VAL A 46 41.45 14.24 -12.35
CA VAL A 46 41.46 12.94 -13.04
C VAL A 46 40.03 12.42 -12.96
N THR A 47 39.34 12.25 -14.09
CA THR A 47 38.05 11.56 -14.13
C THR A 47 38.35 10.08 -14.38
N PRO A 48 38.26 9.18 -13.39
CA PRO A 48 38.29 7.74 -13.63
C PRO A 48 36.94 7.30 -14.23
N PRO A 49 36.85 6.14 -14.89
CA PRO A 49 35.60 5.67 -15.46
C PRO A 49 34.64 5.33 -14.33
N GLY A 50 33.64 6.17 -14.16
CA GLY A 50 32.46 5.94 -13.36
C GLY A 50 31.28 6.51 -14.13
N LEU A 51 30.09 5.94 -13.90
CA LEU A 51 28.82 6.48 -14.37
C LEU A 51 28.83 7.99 -14.11
N ALA A 52 28.89 8.83 -15.15
CA ALA A 52 28.95 10.29 -15.01
C ALA A 52 27.82 10.90 -15.84
N GLN A 53 26.62 10.87 -15.27
CA GLN A 53 25.41 11.45 -15.85
C GLN A 53 25.34 12.96 -15.55
N THR A 54 24.61 13.69 -16.41
CA THR A 54 24.33 15.13 -16.23
C THR A 54 23.14 15.42 -15.32
N PHE A 55 22.51 14.39 -14.72
CA PHE A 55 21.40 14.54 -13.79
C PHE A 55 21.79 15.42 -12.61
N THR A 56 20.95 16.42 -12.31
CA THR A 56 21.11 17.36 -11.21
C THR A 56 19.82 17.46 -10.38
N PRO A 57 19.86 17.22 -9.05
CA PRO A 57 18.67 17.30 -8.19
C PRO A 57 17.90 18.63 -8.26
N THR A 58 18.58 19.73 -8.62
CA THR A 58 17.99 21.08 -8.70
C THR A 58 17.33 21.40 -10.05
N GLN A 59 17.42 20.52 -11.05
CA GLN A 59 16.72 20.65 -12.33
C GLN A 59 15.84 19.43 -12.62
N ASP A 60 16.40 18.24 -12.38
CA ASP A 60 15.86 16.97 -12.84
C ASP A 60 15.10 16.20 -11.75
N GLY A 61 15.27 16.57 -10.48
CA GLY A 61 14.45 16.09 -9.36
C GLY A 61 13.29 17.04 -9.04
N TYR A 62 12.30 16.57 -8.28
CA TYR A 62 11.18 17.40 -7.81
C TYR A 62 11.61 18.41 -6.74
N GLN A 63 11.02 19.61 -6.73
CA GLN A 63 11.20 20.62 -5.66
C GLN A 63 10.45 20.30 -4.37
N PHE A 64 9.45 19.43 -4.44
CA PHE A 64 8.63 19.06 -3.30
C PHE A 64 8.97 17.66 -2.82
N ARG A 65 8.75 17.44 -1.52
CA ARG A 65 9.10 16.19 -0.86
C ARG A 65 8.12 15.08 -1.23
N ASN A 66 8.62 13.85 -1.15
CA ASN A 66 7.85 12.62 -1.03
C ASN A 66 6.76 12.75 0.03
N TYR A 67 5.68 11.97 -0.11
CA TYR A 67 4.48 12.06 0.71
C TYR A 67 3.82 10.69 0.87
N SER A 68 2.97 10.59 1.90
CA SER A 68 2.10 9.44 2.22
C SER A 68 0.65 9.74 1.79
N GLY A 69 -0.36 9.18 2.46
CA GLY A 69 -1.79 9.28 2.08
C GLY A 69 -2.46 10.65 2.24
N ARG A 70 -1.68 11.74 2.23
CA ARG A 70 -2.23 13.10 2.35
C ARG A 70 -2.91 13.61 1.08
N TYR A 71 -2.54 13.05 -0.06
CA TYR A 71 -2.99 13.46 -1.38
C TYR A 71 -3.78 12.34 -2.06
N PRO A 72 -4.96 11.93 -1.52
CA PRO A 72 -5.76 10.85 -2.10
C PRO A 72 -6.23 11.16 -3.52
N GLU A 73 -6.33 12.45 -3.90
CA GLU A 73 -6.57 12.85 -5.30
C GLU A 73 -5.49 12.33 -6.27
N GLY A 74 -4.30 12.02 -5.74
CA GLY A 74 -3.14 11.47 -6.42
C GLY A 74 -3.04 9.93 -6.40
N ASN A 75 -3.97 9.22 -5.75
CA ASN A 75 -4.07 7.75 -5.79
C ASN A 75 -4.12 7.26 -7.25
N MET A 76 -3.95 5.99 -7.55
CA MET A 76 -4.20 5.45 -8.88
C MET A 76 -5.69 5.19 -9.12
N THR A 77 -6.10 5.22 -10.39
CA THR A 77 -7.40 4.74 -10.88
C THR A 77 -7.22 3.50 -11.77
N VAL A 78 -8.33 2.84 -12.08
CA VAL A 78 -8.39 1.83 -13.15
C VAL A 78 -7.89 2.36 -14.49
N GLU A 79 -8.18 3.63 -14.83
CA GLU A 79 -7.70 4.23 -16.08
C GLU A 79 -6.18 4.43 -16.06
N ASP A 80 -5.58 4.75 -14.91
CA ASP A 80 -4.12 4.75 -14.75
C ASP A 80 -3.54 3.35 -14.98
N ALA A 81 -4.15 2.31 -14.41
CA ALA A 81 -3.74 0.92 -14.65
C ALA A 81 -3.88 0.53 -16.14
N ARG A 82 -4.96 0.98 -16.81
CA ARG A 82 -5.16 0.77 -18.25
C ARG A 82 -4.10 1.48 -19.09
N GLN A 83 -3.68 2.68 -18.73
CA GLN A 83 -2.57 3.37 -19.40
C GLN A 83 -1.24 2.60 -19.25
N MET A 84 -1.02 1.96 -18.11
CA MET A 84 0.20 1.20 -17.83
C MET A 84 0.23 -0.17 -18.51
N PHE A 85 -0.87 -0.91 -18.49
CA PHE A 85 -0.91 -2.33 -18.90
C PHE A 85 -1.79 -2.61 -20.13
N GLY A 86 -2.47 -1.59 -20.65
CA GLY A 86 -3.37 -1.68 -21.80
C GLY A 86 -4.75 -2.26 -21.46
N ASP A 87 -5.55 -2.54 -22.49
CA ASP A 87 -6.94 -2.98 -22.36
C ASP A 87 -7.12 -4.36 -21.69
N ALA A 88 -6.02 -5.08 -21.39
CA ALA A 88 -6.05 -6.34 -20.65
C ALA A 88 -6.60 -6.19 -19.21
N VAL A 89 -6.60 -4.96 -18.68
CA VAL A 89 -7.18 -4.67 -17.36
C VAL A 89 -8.71 -4.64 -17.37
N CYS A 90 -9.32 -4.59 -18.54
CA CYS A 90 -10.76 -4.52 -18.72
C CYS A 90 -11.30 -5.93 -18.96
N THR A 91 -12.39 -6.30 -18.28
CA THR A 91 -13.19 -7.47 -18.65
C THR A 91 -13.81 -7.26 -20.04
N ARG A 92 -14.25 -6.03 -20.32
CA ARG A 92 -14.88 -5.66 -21.58
C ARG A 92 -14.71 -4.17 -21.84
N LEU A 93 -14.72 -3.79 -23.13
CA LEU A 93 -14.75 -2.40 -23.57
C LEU A 93 -16.14 -2.03 -24.10
N GLU A 94 -16.66 -0.91 -23.66
CA GLU A 94 -17.85 -0.25 -24.21
C GLU A 94 -17.46 1.02 -24.95
N GLY A 95 -17.13 0.87 -26.24
CA GLY A 95 -16.47 1.96 -26.98
C GLY A 95 -15.08 2.18 -26.40
N ASP A 96 -14.86 3.35 -25.79
CA ASP A 96 -13.60 3.69 -25.11
C ASP A 96 -13.67 3.47 -23.57
N SER A 97 -14.86 3.13 -23.03
CA SER A 97 -15.06 2.87 -21.61
C SER A 97 -14.58 1.46 -21.23
N CYS A 98 -13.90 1.36 -20.11
CA CYS A 98 -13.37 0.11 -19.57
C CYS A 98 -14.30 -0.38 -18.45
N ILE A 99 -14.88 -1.58 -18.60
CA ILE A 99 -15.44 -2.31 -17.46
C ILE A 99 -14.27 -3.10 -16.84
N PRO A 100 -13.75 -2.68 -15.66
CA PRO A 100 -12.56 -3.29 -15.08
C PRO A 100 -12.76 -4.77 -14.74
N HIS A 101 -11.65 -5.50 -14.69
CA HIS A 101 -11.63 -6.78 -14.01
C HIS A 101 -11.54 -6.55 -12.49
N PRO A 102 -12.31 -7.24 -11.63
CA PRO A 102 -12.29 -7.03 -10.18
C PRO A 102 -10.88 -7.12 -9.56
N LYS A 103 -10.06 -8.08 -10.00
CA LYS A 103 -8.65 -8.19 -9.54
C LYS A 103 -7.80 -6.93 -9.82
N VAL A 104 -8.13 -6.15 -10.85
CA VAL A 104 -7.43 -4.90 -11.15
C VAL A 104 -7.84 -3.81 -10.16
N ILE A 105 -9.12 -3.75 -9.77
CA ILE A 105 -9.60 -2.83 -8.72
C ILE A 105 -8.82 -3.11 -7.44
N ASN A 106 -8.83 -4.36 -6.96
CA ASN A 106 -8.09 -4.75 -5.76
C ASN A 106 -6.59 -4.44 -5.83
N TRP A 107 -5.98 -4.61 -7.01
CA TRP A 107 -4.57 -4.27 -7.19
C TRP A 107 -4.35 -2.76 -7.10
N VAL A 108 -5.19 -1.95 -7.75
CA VAL A 108 -5.14 -0.48 -7.64
C VAL A 108 -5.29 -0.06 -6.19
N ASP A 109 -6.25 -0.62 -5.46
CA ASP A 109 -6.49 -0.29 -4.06
C ASP A 109 -5.33 -0.72 -3.18
N SER A 110 -4.76 -1.90 -3.39
CA SER A 110 -3.58 -2.37 -2.66
C SER A 110 -2.34 -1.50 -2.93
N MET A 111 -2.16 -1.02 -4.17
CA MET A 111 -1.09 -0.07 -4.50
C MET A 111 -1.31 1.27 -3.81
N ASN A 112 -2.55 1.77 -3.81
CA ASN A 112 -2.92 3.03 -3.15
C ASN A 112 -2.71 2.95 -1.65
N GLU A 113 -3.22 1.90 -1.00
CA GLU A 113 -3.01 1.62 0.42
C GLU A 113 -1.51 1.57 0.74
N THR A 114 -0.73 0.83 -0.05
CA THR A 114 0.71 0.76 0.10
C THR A 114 1.36 2.15 0.00
N MET A 115 1.12 2.91 -1.07
CA MET A 115 1.70 4.23 -1.28
C MET A 115 1.27 5.24 -0.22
N ASN A 116 0.03 5.14 0.26
CA ASN A 116 -0.51 5.99 1.31
C ASN A 116 0.16 5.77 2.66
N GLU A 117 0.89 4.67 2.81
CA GLU A 117 1.47 4.23 4.09
C GLU A 117 3.00 4.24 4.06
N VAL A 118 3.61 3.79 2.97
CA VAL A 118 5.07 3.72 2.82
C VAL A 118 5.67 4.91 2.07
N GLY A 119 4.80 5.70 1.43
CA GLY A 119 5.15 6.82 0.56
C GLY A 119 5.51 6.43 -0.87
N HIS A 120 5.78 7.45 -1.68
CA HIS A 120 5.87 7.34 -3.14
C HIS A 120 7.32 7.35 -3.68
N CYS A 121 8.32 7.04 -2.86
CA CYS A 121 9.75 7.21 -3.18
C CYS A 121 10.19 6.60 -4.53
N VAL A 122 9.75 5.38 -4.84
CA VAL A 122 9.98 4.74 -6.14
C VAL A 122 9.42 5.59 -7.27
N GLY A 123 8.21 6.10 -7.10
CA GLY A 123 7.55 6.98 -8.06
C GLY A 123 8.37 8.21 -8.38
N PHE A 124 8.91 8.89 -7.37
CA PHE A 124 9.79 10.04 -7.58
C PHE A 124 11.09 9.66 -8.30
N THR A 125 11.72 8.55 -7.92
CA THR A 125 12.95 8.06 -8.55
C THR A 125 12.71 7.75 -10.03
N VAL A 126 11.68 6.96 -10.33
CA VAL A 126 11.38 6.50 -11.69
C VAL A 126 10.89 7.65 -12.57
N SER A 127 9.96 8.49 -12.09
CA SER A 127 9.44 9.59 -12.91
C SER A 127 10.48 10.67 -13.16
N SER A 128 11.37 10.97 -12.19
CA SER A 128 12.46 11.93 -12.40
C SER A 128 13.41 11.47 -13.50
N ASP A 129 13.76 10.18 -13.53
CA ASP A 129 14.54 9.60 -14.64
C ASP A 129 13.79 9.65 -15.97
N GLN A 130 12.49 9.34 -15.97
CA GLN A 130 11.68 9.37 -17.19
C GLN A 130 11.60 10.77 -17.81
N PHE A 131 11.54 11.82 -16.99
CA PHE A 131 11.62 13.20 -17.48
C PHE A 131 13.01 13.57 -17.97
N TYR A 132 14.05 13.22 -17.20
CA TYR A 132 15.44 13.47 -17.58
C TYR A 132 15.85 12.76 -18.89
N SER A 133 15.31 11.56 -19.11
CA SER A 133 15.57 10.71 -20.28
C SER A 133 14.61 10.96 -21.46
N ASP A 134 13.79 12.02 -21.40
CA ASP A 134 12.79 12.39 -22.42
C ASP A 134 11.77 11.27 -22.74
N ILE A 135 11.56 10.33 -21.82
CA ILE A 135 10.53 9.28 -21.92
C ILE A 135 9.14 9.87 -21.62
N ARG A 136 9.08 10.83 -20.68
CA ARG A 136 7.90 11.65 -20.39
C ARG A 136 8.22 13.13 -20.64
N SER A 137 7.21 13.92 -20.99
CA SER A 137 7.37 15.36 -21.20
C SER A 137 6.98 16.15 -19.96
N VAL A 138 7.92 16.90 -19.40
CA VAL A 138 7.62 17.87 -18.32
C VAL A 138 6.68 18.98 -18.81
N ALA A 139 6.79 19.37 -20.08
CA ALA A 139 5.99 20.43 -20.68
C ALA A 139 4.49 20.08 -20.77
N GLU A 140 4.16 18.78 -20.90
CA GLU A 140 2.77 18.30 -20.85
C GLU A 140 2.15 18.47 -19.45
N LEU A 141 2.99 18.56 -18.42
CA LEU A 141 2.60 18.83 -17.03
C LEU A 141 2.80 20.32 -16.65
N GLY A 142 3.03 21.20 -17.63
CA GLY A 142 3.00 22.65 -17.43
C GLY A 142 4.29 23.29 -16.90
N ALA A 143 5.42 22.58 -16.86
CA ALA A 143 6.70 23.12 -16.41
C ALA A 143 7.83 22.93 -17.44
N ASP A 144 8.93 23.68 -17.27
CA ASP A 144 10.12 23.58 -18.13
C ASP A 144 11.15 22.55 -17.61
N THR A 145 11.11 22.24 -16.32
CA THR A 145 12.02 21.29 -15.65
C THR A 145 11.26 20.51 -14.58
N THR A 146 11.68 19.28 -14.26
CA THR A 146 11.06 18.47 -13.20
C THR A 146 11.02 19.23 -11.87
N PHE A 147 12.08 20.00 -11.57
CA PHE A 147 12.15 20.80 -10.36
C PHE A 147 11.07 21.88 -10.28
N ASN A 148 10.55 22.38 -11.41
CA ASN A 148 9.51 23.40 -11.41
C ASN A 148 8.08 22.81 -11.49
N LEU A 149 7.93 21.48 -11.43
CA LEU A 149 6.61 20.86 -11.34
C LEU A 149 5.96 21.23 -10.01
N GLU A 150 4.72 21.67 -10.11
CA GLU A 150 3.86 21.91 -8.95
C GLU A 150 3.16 20.60 -8.56
N ARG A 151 2.74 20.51 -7.31
CA ARG A 151 2.07 19.31 -6.78
C ARG A 151 0.59 19.29 -7.20
N GLU A 152 0.34 19.12 -8.49
CA GLU A 152 -0.99 19.02 -9.08
C GLU A 152 -1.37 17.56 -9.38
N VAL A 153 -2.67 17.27 -9.52
CA VAL A 153 -3.19 15.90 -9.73
C VAL A 153 -2.47 15.15 -10.85
N PRO A 154 -2.25 15.71 -12.06
CA PRO A 154 -1.53 14.99 -13.12
C PRO A 154 -0.08 14.60 -12.74
N VAL A 155 0.57 15.44 -11.92
CA VAL A 155 1.93 15.17 -11.42
C VAL A 155 1.90 14.07 -10.36
N LEU A 156 0.95 14.14 -9.42
CA LEU A 156 0.74 13.11 -8.40
C LEU A 156 0.44 11.74 -9.05
N ARG A 157 -0.48 11.70 -10.01
CA ARG A 157 -0.84 10.49 -10.77
C ARG A 157 0.37 9.92 -11.52
N THR A 158 1.20 10.78 -12.10
CA THR A 158 2.45 10.36 -12.75
C THR A 158 3.41 9.69 -11.76
N ILE A 159 3.55 10.24 -10.55
CA ILE A 159 4.37 9.65 -9.48
C ILE A 159 3.79 8.30 -9.06
N SER A 160 2.47 8.18 -8.87
CA SER A 160 1.81 6.95 -8.46
C SER A 160 1.94 5.83 -9.51
N GLN A 161 1.73 6.15 -10.79
CA GLN A 161 1.99 5.21 -11.90
C GLN A 161 3.45 4.74 -11.93
N ALA A 162 4.38 5.68 -11.74
CA ALA A 162 5.81 5.37 -11.71
C ALA A 162 6.18 4.49 -10.51
N TYR A 163 5.56 4.68 -9.34
CA TYR A 163 5.71 3.81 -8.18
C TYR A 163 5.24 2.39 -8.51
N ALA A 164 4.02 2.27 -9.01
CA ALA A 164 3.41 0.98 -9.31
C ALA A 164 4.13 0.21 -10.43
N SER A 165 4.87 0.89 -11.31
CA SER A 165 5.66 0.25 -12.36
C SER A 165 6.74 -0.70 -11.85
N TYR A 166 7.20 -0.56 -10.61
CA TYR A 166 8.09 -1.52 -9.97
C TYR A 166 7.48 -2.92 -9.87
N TYR A 167 6.16 -3.01 -9.61
CA TYR A 167 5.46 -4.27 -9.45
C TYR A 167 5.15 -4.99 -10.77
N ALA A 168 5.44 -4.35 -11.91
CA ALA A 168 5.36 -5.02 -13.21
C ALA A 168 6.34 -6.21 -13.25
N SER A 169 5.86 -7.38 -13.70
CA SER A 169 6.63 -8.64 -13.59
C SER A 169 8.00 -8.61 -14.28
N ASN A 170 8.13 -7.83 -15.36
CA ASN A 170 9.38 -7.68 -16.10
C ASN A 170 10.33 -6.62 -15.51
N VAL A 171 9.91 -5.85 -14.50
CA VAL A 171 10.71 -4.81 -13.84
C VAL A 171 11.37 -5.37 -12.59
N TRP A 172 10.59 -5.83 -11.60
CA TRP A 172 11.16 -6.32 -10.34
C TRP A 172 12.07 -7.54 -10.51
N THR A 173 11.83 -8.38 -11.51
CA THR A 173 12.71 -9.53 -11.82
C THR A 173 14.10 -9.13 -12.30
N GLN A 174 14.32 -7.85 -12.64
CA GLN A 174 15.63 -7.29 -12.98
C GLN A 174 16.37 -6.69 -11.78
N GLU A 175 15.79 -6.76 -10.58
CA GLU A 175 16.44 -6.28 -9.36
C GLU A 175 17.74 -7.05 -9.07
N VAL A 176 18.82 -6.28 -8.94
CA VAL A 176 20.11 -6.77 -8.45
C VAL A 176 20.12 -6.68 -6.93
N ARG A 177 19.90 -7.81 -6.27
CA ARG A 177 19.88 -7.99 -4.80
C ARG A 177 20.85 -9.09 -4.33
N ASP A 178 20.88 -9.33 -3.03
CA ASP A 178 21.72 -10.34 -2.35
C ASP A 178 23.23 -10.18 -2.58
N LYS A 179 23.66 -8.95 -2.87
CA LYS A 179 25.06 -8.59 -3.13
C LYS A 179 25.68 -7.85 -1.95
N THR A 180 26.99 -7.94 -1.83
CA THR A 180 27.75 -7.11 -0.89
C THR A 180 27.87 -5.66 -1.42
N PRO A 181 28.15 -4.67 -0.56
CA PRO A 181 28.32 -3.28 -0.99
C PRO A 181 29.36 -3.10 -2.13
N SER A 182 30.46 -3.85 -2.07
CA SER A 182 31.49 -3.83 -3.11
C SER A 182 31.00 -4.36 -4.46
N GLU A 183 30.19 -5.42 -4.45
CA GLU A 183 29.61 -6.00 -5.66
C GLU A 183 28.53 -5.10 -6.25
N ILE A 184 27.77 -4.38 -5.42
CA ILE A 184 26.81 -3.36 -5.88
C ILE A 184 27.54 -2.24 -6.64
N VAL A 185 28.62 -1.69 -6.07
CA VAL A 185 29.43 -0.67 -6.75
C VAL A 185 29.99 -1.18 -8.08
N GLU A 186 30.49 -2.42 -8.12
CA GLU A 186 30.99 -3.03 -9.35
C GLU A 186 29.90 -3.20 -10.40
N ALA A 187 28.71 -3.63 -9.98
CA ALA A 187 27.56 -3.80 -10.86
C ALA A 187 27.06 -2.45 -11.40
N LEU A 188 26.96 -1.41 -10.57
CA LEU A 188 26.58 -0.06 -11.00
C LEU A 188 27.57 0.55 -11.99
N MET A 189 28.88 0.41 -11.74
CA MET A 189 29.90 0.87 -12.69
C MET A 189 29.88 0.08 -14.01
N ALA A 190 29.52 -1.20 -13.97
CA ALA A 190 29.39 -2.03 -15.17
C ALA A 190 28.10 -1.74 -15.95
N LEU A 191 27.04 -1.36 -15.25
CA LEU A 191 25.75 -1.00 -15.81
C LEU A 191 25.85 0.27 -16.66
N ASP A 192 26.56 1.30 -16.18
CA ASP A 192 26.77 2.58 -16.88
C ASP A 192 25.47 3.31 -17.30
N GLU A 193 24.39 3.15 -16.52
CA GLU A 193 23.18 3.99 -16.53
C GLU A 193 22.68 4.29 -15.09
N PRO A 194 21.76 5.26 -14.89
CA PRO A 194 21.19 5.54 -13.58
C PRO A 194 20.41 4.33 -13.06
N ALA A 195 20.29 4.22 -11.75
CA ALA A 195 19.60 3.12 -11.12
C ALA A 195 18.69 3.59 -9.98
N ASP A 196 17.56 2.92 -9.84
CA ASP A 196 16.74 2.99 -8.64
C ASP A 196 17.41 2.11 -7.58
N ILE A 197 18.08 2.73 -6.60
CA ILE A 197 18.78 2.02 -5.53
C ILE A 197 17.87 1.94 -4.30
N GLY A 198 17.66 0.71 -3.82
CA GLY A 198 17.00 0.42 -2.55
C GLY A 198 18.03 0.40 -1.41
N ILE A 199 17.80 1.21 -0.38
CA ILE A 199 18.57 1.22 0.87
C ILE A 199 17.71 0.67 2.00
N PHE A 200 18.19 -0.33 2.75
CA PHE A 200 17.41 -1.01 3.79
C PHE A 200 18.12 -1.01 5.15
N TYR A 201 17.39 -1.10 6.26
CA TYR A 201 18.05 -1.36 7.55
C TYR A 201 18.52 -2.83 7.66
N PRO A 202 19.58 -3.09 8.44
CA PRO A 202 20.06 -4.46 8.67
C PRO A 202 19.07 -5.39 9.40
N GLU A 203 18.19 -4.82 10.23
CA GLU A 203 17.16 -5.58 10.95
C GLU A 203 15.97 -5.84 10.02
N TYR A 204 15.61 -7.11 9.88
CA TYR A 204 14.54 -7.54 8.99
C TYR A 204 13.18 -6.97 9.44
N GLY A 205 12.33 -6.59 8.48
CA GLY A 205 11.03 -5.96 8.75
C GLY A 205 11.13 -4.50 9.18
N ARG A 206 12.28 -3.86 8.91
CA ARG A 206 12.45 -2.41 9.05
C ARG A 206 13.00 -1.81 7.75
N ASN A 207 12.11 -1.13 7.04
CA ASN A 207 12.35 0.11 6.29
C ASN A 207 13.26 0.00 5.06
N GLY A 208 12.74 0.42 3.92
CA GLY A 208 13.48 0.57 2.69
C GLY A 208 13.22 1.93 2.06
N HIS A 209 14.23 2.60 1.53
CA HIS A 209 14.00 3.82 0.77
C HIS A 209 14.54 3.65 -0.66
N SER A 210 13.77 4.12 -1.64
CA SER A 210 14.20 4.18 -3.03
C SER A 210 14.77 5.56 -3.31
N ILE A 211 15.99 5.60 -3.81
CA ILE A 211 16.68 6.82 -4.23
C ILE A 211 17.30 6.62 -5.62
N LEU A 212 17.43 7.71 -6.36
CA LEU A 212 17.97 7.67 -7.71
C LEU A 212 19.49 7.79 -7.65
N ALA A 213 20.22 6.72 -7.95
CA ALA A 213 21.67 6.73 -8.13
C ALA A 213 22.02 7.15 -9.56
N HIS A 214 22.66 8.31 -9.73
CA HIS A 214 22.97 8.85 -11.05
C HIS A 214 24.46 8.83 -11.40
N THR A 215 25.36 8.78 -10.41
CA THR A 215 26.81 8.83 -10.65
C THR A 215 27.56 7.98 -9.61
N VAL A 216 28.62 7.27 -10.03
CA VAL A 216 29.54 6.58 -9.12
C VAL A 216 30.95 7.17 -9.25
N VAL A 217 31.51 7.68 -8.16
CA VAL A 217 32.81 8.34 -8.13
C VAL A 217 33.79 7.54 -7.28
N ASP A 218 34.90 7.10 -7.89
CA ASP A 218 36.05 6.54 -7.17
C ASP A 218 36.83 7.66 -6.47
N GLN A 219 36.80 7.68 -5.13
CA GLN A 219 37.51 8.66 -4.30
C GLN A 219 38.96 8.24 -4.00
N GLY A 220 39.39 7.08 -4.52
CA GLY A 220 40.65 6.44 -4.21
C GLY A 220 40.61 5.67 -2.88
N ASN A 221 41.68 4.91 -2.61
CA ASN A 221 41.84 4.10 -1.40
C ASN A 221 40.71 3.09 -1.14
N GLY A 222 39.95 2.68 -2.17
CA GLY A 222 38.83 1.76 -2.03
C GLY A 222 37.53 2.40 -1.53
N ILE A 223 37.46 3.74 -1.47
CA ILE A 223 36.24 4.47 -1.15
C ILE A 223 35.53 4.90 -2.43
N TYR A 224 34.24 4.63 -2.52
CA TYR A 224 33.37 4.99 -3.63
C TYR A 224 32.19 5.81 -3.13
N HIS A 225 31.85 6.88 -3.85
CA HIS A 225 30.67 7.68 -3.61
C HIS A 225 29.64 7.37 -4.69
N ILE A 226 28.45 6.93 -4.29
CA ILE A 226 27.28 6.85 -5.16
C ILE A 226 26.51 8.15 -4.93
N MET A 227 26.49 9.02 -5.93
CA MET A 227 25.73 10.27 -5.89
C MET A 227 24.26 9.97 -6.15
N VAL A 228 23.38 10.52 -5.29
CA VAL A 228 21.95 10.18 -5.29
C VAL A 228 21.06 11.42 -5.23
N TYR A 229 19.92 11.34 -5.92
CA TYR A 229 18.75 12.18 -5.67
C TYR A 229 17.81 11.46 -4.70
N ASP A 230 17.45 12.15 -3.62
CA ASP A 230 16.55 11.65 -2.58
C ASP A 230 15.29 12.53 -2.54
N SER A 231 14.13 11.94 -2.81
CA SER A 231 12.82 12.61 -2.80
C SER A 231 12.42 13.17 -1.43
N ASN A 232 13.05 12.73 -0.34
CA ASN A 232 12.86 13.29 1.00
C ASN A 232 13.73 14.56 1.21
N ARG A 233 14.72 14.81 0.34
CA ARG A 233 15.64 15.95 0.36
C ARG A 233 15.70 16.67 -1.01
N PRO A 234 14.60 17.27 -1.49
CA PRO A 234 14.54 18.01 -2.75
C PRO A 234 15.69 19.00 -2.94
N GLY A 235 16.33 18.95 -4.11
CA GLY A 235 17.38 19.89 -4.50
C GLY A 235 18.73 19.72 -3.81
N GLU A 236 18.90 18.71 -2.94
CA GLU A 236 20.17 18.42 -2.27
C GLU A 236 20.98 17.35 -3.02
N ASP A 237 22.29 17.54 -3.16
CA ASP A 237 23.23 16.51 -3.62
C ASP A 237 23.58 15.58 -2.45
N ASN A 238 23.03 14.37 -2.47
CA ASN A 238 23.25 13.37 -1.42
C ASN A 238 24.22 12.28 -1.89
N VAL A 239 24.79 11.54 -0.94
CA VAL A 239 25.81 10.53 -1.24
C VAL A 239 25.70 9.29 -0.36
N ILE A 240 25.78 8.12 -0.99
CA ILE A 240 26.07 6.86 -0.29
C ILE A 240 27.58 6.65 -0.36
N VAL A 241 28.21 6.52 0.80
CA VAL A 241 29.64 6.24 0.92
C VAL A 241 29.85 4.75 1.08
N VAL A 242 30.60 4.14 0.17
CA VAL A 242 30.94 2.71 0.18
C VAL A 242 32.44 2.54 0.40
N ASP A 243 32.82 1.79 1.43
CA ASP A 243 34.20 1.32 1.62
C ASP A 243 34.31 -0.11 1.11
N LYS A 244 34.97 -0.32 -0.03
CA LYS A 244 35.17 -1.65 -0.61
C LYS A 244 36.17 -2.51 0.14
N ASN A 245 37.07 -1.91 0.93
CA ASN A 245 38.02 -2.69 1.72
C ASN A 245 37.35 -3.28 2.96
N ALA A 246 36.51 -2.49 3.63
CA ALA A 246 35.70 -2.93 4.76
C ALA A 246 34.44 -3.68 4.29
N ASN A 247 34.04 -3.49 3.02
CA ASN A 247 32.80 -3.96 2.42
C ASN A 247 31.56 -3.47 3.18
N THR A 248 31.57 -2.17 3.49
CA THR A 248 30.53 -1.47 4.25
C THR A 248 29.99 -0.28 3.47
N TRP A 249 28.78 0.14 3.77
CA TRP A 249 28.19 1.37 3.23
C TRP A 249 27.51 2.19 4.32
N VAL A 250 27.41 3.49 4.09
CA VAL A 250 26.65 4.41 4.92
C VAL A 250 25.99 5.49 4.07
N TYR A 251 24.77 5.84 4.44
CA TYR A 251 24.04 7.03 4.02
C TYR A 251 23.66 7.79 5.28
N ALA A 252 24.36 8.90 5.53
CA ALA A 252 24.21 9.69 6.75
C ALA A 252 23.11 10.73 6.56
N GLU A 253 22.00 10.59 7.29
CA GLU A 253 20.88 11.51 7.17
C GLU A 253 21.08 12.81 7.96
N GLY A 254 20.76 13.94 7.32
CA GLY A 254 20.32 15.22 7.90
C GLY A 254 20.40 15.47 9.42
N ALA A 255 21.61 15.66 9.97
CA ALA A 255 21.79 16.41 11.21
C ALA A 255 21.46 17.90 10.97
N VAL A 256 20.18 18.28 11.05
CA VAL A 256 19.78 19.71 11.04
C VAL A 256 20.14 20.38 12.38
N ASN A 257 20.38 19.57 13.43
CA ASN A 257 20.90 19.98 14.73
C ASN A 257 22.25 19.27 14.99
N PRO A 258 23.38 19.99 15.16
CA PRO A 258 24.68 19.41 15.48
C PRO A 258 24.72 18.63 16.81
N ASP A 259 23.72 18.80 17.67
CA ASP A 259 23.65 18.20 19.01
C ASP A 259 22.72 16.96 19.08
N GLU A 260 22.16 16.49 17.96
CA GLU A 260 21.35 15.26 17.89
C GLU A 260 21.97 14.18 16.99
N ALA A 261 21.80 12.91 17.36
CA ALA A 261 22.29 11.78 16.57
C ALA A 261 21.41 11.55 15.33
N ALA A 262 22.02 11.54 14.16
CA ALA A 262 21.43 11.00 12.94
C ALA A 262 21.23 9.48 13.07
N VAL A 263 20.15 8.94 12.52
CA VAL A 263 19.97 7.48 12.39
C VAL A 263 20.45 7.12 10.98
N ASP A 264 21.72 6.76 10.87
CA ASP A 264 22.34 6.47 9.57
C ASP A 264 21.83 5.14 9.00
N TYR A 265 21.35 5.15 7.76
CA TYR A 265 21.25 3.94 6.94
C TYR A 265 22.66 3.40 6.73
N LYS A 266 22.90 2.14 7.09
CA LYS A 266 24.21 1.52 6.97
C LYS A 266 24.09 0.01 6.87
N GLY A 267 25.13 -0.60 6.31
CA GLY A 267 25.22 -2.04 6.25
C GLY A 267 26.59 -2.51 5.79
N ASP A 268 26.71 -3.82 5.66
CA ASP A 268 27.94 -4.50 5.30
C ASP A 268 27.69 -5.72 4.41
N ALA A 269 28.73 -6.54 4.23
CA ALA A 269 28.68 -7.73 3.40
C ALA A 269 27.64 -8.76 3.84
N GLU A 270 27.33 -8.82 5.13
CA GLU A 270 26.38 -9.76 5.75
C GLU A 270 24.95 -9.23 5.70
N THR A 271 24.76 -7.91 5.85
CA THR A 271 23.40 -7.31 5.92
C THR A 271 22.65 -7.37 4.60
N LYS A 272 23.34 -7.42 3.44
CA LYS A 272 22.74 -7.43 2.09
C LYS A 272 21.71 -6.31 1.87
N SER A 273 21.93 -5.17 2.51
CA SER A 273 20.94 -4.09 2.63
C SER A 273 21.01 -3.02 1.53
N LEU A 274 21.60 -3.37 0.38
CA LEU A 274 21.59 -2.58 -0.85
C LEU A 274 21.09 -3.45 -2.00
N SER A 275 20.16 -2.92 -2.79
CA SER A 275 19.77 -3.47 -4.08
C SER A 275 19.59 -2.35 -5.10
N PHE A 276 19.53 -2.68 -6.40
CA PHE A 276 19.11 -1.70 -7.38
C PHE A 276 18.34 -2.32 -8.54
N VAL A 277 17.52 -1.53 -9.21
CA VAL A 277 16.94 -1.84 -10.53
C VAL A 277 17.50 -0.83 -11.54
N PRO A 278 18.04 -1.29 -12.69
CA PRO A 278 18.44 -0.39 -13.78
C PRO A 278 17.25 0.48 -14.21
N LEU A 279 17.41 1.80 -14.31
CA LEU A 279 16.26 2.67 -14.60
C LEU A 279 15.67 2.40 -16.00
N SER A 280 16.47 1.88 -16.93
CA SER A 280 15.98 1.41 -18.23
C SER A 280 14.93 0.29 -18.14
N ALA A 281 14.91 -0.49 -17.05
CA ALA A 281 13.92 -1.53 -16.84
C ALA A 281 12.49 -0.96 -16.71
N TYR A 282 12.34 0.27 -16.22
CA TYR A 282 11.04 0.96 -16.09
C TYR A 282 10.57 1.61 -17.40
N ASN A 283 11.46 1.76 -18.38
CA ASN A 283 11.21 2.50 -19.63
C ASN A 283 10.74 1.59 -20.78
N GLN A 284 10.53 0.30 -20.50
CA GLN A 284 9.99 -0.67 -21.45
C GLN A 284 8.46 -0.81 -21.30
N ALA A 285 7.82 -1.50 -22.24
CA ALA A 285 6.42 -1.89 -22.07
C ALA A 285 6.27 -2.78 -20.82
N LEU A 286 5.40 -2.37 -19.89
CA LEU A 286 5.22 -3.06 -18.62
C LEU A 286 4.40 -4.34 -18.82
N ALA A 287 4.86 -5.43 -18.19
CA ALA A 287 4.05 -6.64 -18.05
C ALA A 287 3.06 -6.45 -16.89
N CYS A 288 1.92 -7.14 -16.95
CA CYS A 288 1.01 -7.19 -15.80
C CYS A 288 1.78 -7.60 -14.51
N PRO A 289 1.48 -6.97 -13.37
CA PRO A 289 1.82 -7.43 -12.03
C PRO A 289 1.41 -8.88 -11.79
N ALA A 290 2.03 -9.53 -10.82
CA ALA A 290 1.85 -10.95 -10.58
C ALA A 290 0.43 -11.29 -10.08
N GLU A 291 -0.25 -10.33 -9.46
CA GLU A 291 -1.59 -10.39 -8.88
C GLU A 291 -2.70 -10.57 -9.93
N PHE A 292 -2.46 -10.13 -11.17
CA PHE A 292 -3.37 -10.30 -12.30
C PHE A 292 -2.64 -10.65 -13.60
N ALA A 293 -1.47 -11.29 -13.48
CA ALA A 293 -0.60 -11.62 -14.59
C ALA A 293 -1.32 -12.40 -15.70
N GLU A 294 -2.25 -13.28 -15.32
CA GLU A 294 -3.05 -14.11 -16.22
C GLU A 294 -3.94 -13.32 -17.18
N LEU A 295 -4.24 -12.05 -16.89
CA LEU A 295 -5.00 -11.19 -17.80
C LEU A 295 -4.17 -10.73 -19.01
N CYS A 296 -2.84 -10.70 -18.87
CA CYS A 296 -1.93 -10.26 -19.92
C CYS A 296 -1.49 -11.41 -20.86
N PRO A 297 -1.54 -11.24 -22.20
CA PRO A 297 -1.23 -12.30 -23.19
C PRO A 297 0.19 -12.90 -23.16
N ALA A 298 1.12 -12.31 -22.40
CA ALA A 298 2.54 -12.69 -22.37
C ALA A 298 3.06 -13.05 -20.96
N THR A 299 2.18 -13.09 -19.95
CA THR A 299 2.56 -13.38 -18.56
C THR A 299 1.75 -14.58 -18.09
N SER A 300 2.42 -15.60 -17.53
CA SER A 300 1.73 -16.71 -16.89
C SER A 300 1.55 -16.41 -15.40
N GLY A 301 0.31 -16.43 -14.91
CA GLY A 301 0.02 -16.42 -13.47
C GLY A 301 0.50 -17.72 -12.83
N ASN A 302 1.73 -17.70 -12.31
CA ASN A 302 2.38 -18.89 -11.72
C ASN A 302 2.30 -18.91 -10.19
N PHE A 303 1.75 -17.85 -9.59
CA PHE A 303 1.78 -17.65 -8.16
C PHE A 303 0.42 -17.22 -7.62
N SER A 304 0.11 -17.67 -6.41
CA SER A 304 -0.71 -16.96 -5.44
C SER A 304 0.16 -15.87 -4.82
N ILE A 305 -0.28 -14.62 -4.89
CA ILE A 305 0.38 -13.48 -4.27
C ILE A 305 -0.31 -13.21 -2.95
N LEU A 306 0.40 -13.46 -1.86
CA LEU A 306 -0.08 -13.18 -0.52
C LEU A 306 0.50 -11.84 -0.05
N ASN A 307 -0.39 -10.88 0.15
CA ASN A 307 -0.08 -9.56 0.70
C ASN A 307 -0.70 -9.43 2.10
N ILE A 308 0.08 -8.91 3.04
CA ILE A 308 -0.36 -8.63 4.42
C ILE A 308 -0.02 -7.18 4.69
N PHE A 309 -1.04 -6.35 4.80
CA PHE A 309 -0.86 -4.96 5.20
C PHE A 309 -1.05 -4.84 6.72
N GLY A 310 -0.16 -4.11 7.40
CA GLY A 310 -0.20 -3.91 8.86
C GLY A 310 1.03 -4.42 9.60
N ARG A 311 1.45 -3.71 10.66
CA ARG A 311 2.68 -3.99 11.40
C ARG A 311 2.61 -5.33 12.12
N GLY A 312 3.34 -6.33 11.64
CA GLY A 312 3.23 -7.66 12.23
C GLY A 312 4.17 -8.71 11.67
N GLN A 313 3.89 -9.94 12.06
CA GLN A 313 4.52 -11.15 11.53
C GLN A 313 3.47 -11.95 10.76
N ALA A 314 3.90 -12.53 9.63
CA ALA A 314 3.08 -13.41 8.82
C ALA A 314 3.90 -14.63 8.39
N LEU A 315 3.35 -15.83 8.53
CA LEU A 315 3.98 -17.08 8.10
C LEU A 315 2.95 -17.97 7.41
N ALA A 316 3.21 -18.30 6.15
CA ALA A 316 2.46 -19.27 5.38
C ALA A 316 3.18 -20.63 5.37
N GLU A 317 2.43 -21.69 5.65
CA GLU A 317 2.89 -23.08 5.62
C GLU A 317 2.16 -23.87 4.53
N THR A 318 2.95 -24.52 3.68
CA THR A 318 2.50 -25.42 2.60
C THR A 318 2.92 -26.85 2.94
N GLU A 319 2.45 -27.85 2.19
CA GLU A 319 2.96 -29.23 2.35
C GLU A 319 4.46 -29.35 2.01
N ARG A 320 5.00 -28.44 1.19
CA ARG A 320 6.37 -28.48 0.66
C ARG A 320 7.35 -27.55 1.38
N GLY A 321 6.88 -26.70 2.30
CA GLY A 321 7.73 -25.75 3.01
C GLY A 321 6.97 -24.55 3.59
N GLN A 322 7.71 -23.62 4.17
CA GLN A 322 7.20 -22.38 4.78
C GLN A 322 7.76 -21.16 4.05
N ILE A 323 6.96 -20.11 3.94
CA ILE A 323 7.35 -18.78 3.45
C ILE A 323 6.76 -17.70 4.36
N GLY A 324 7.58 -16.71 4.74
CA GLY A 324 7.19 -15.60 5.60
C GLY A 324 8.20 -15.39 6.72
N GLN A 325 7.75 -14.89 7.86
CA GLN A 325 8.59 -14.55 9.01
C GLN A 325 8.49 -15.61 10.12
N ALA A 326 9.65 -16.11 10.56
CA ALA A 326 9.77 -16.97 11.73
C ALA A 326 10.69 -16.31 12.76
N GLY A 327 10.10 -15.67 13.78
CA GLY A 327 10.84 -14.83 14.73
C GLY A 327 11.41 -13.60 14.03
N ASP A 328 12.71 -13.35 14.18
CA ASP A 328 13.37 -12.16 13.62
C ASP A 328 13.94 -12.39 12.20
N SER A 329 13.51 -13.44 11.50
CA SER A 329 14.09 -13.82 10.21
C SER A 329 13.04 -14.21 9.19
N LEU A 330 13.30 -13.86 7.93
CA LEU A 330 12.60 -14.48 6.81
C LEU A 330 13.00 -15.92 6.62
N VAL A 331 11.99 -16.73 6.36
CA VAL A 331 12.14 -18.11 5.94
C VAL A 331 11.43 -18.25 4.61
N ASN A 332 12.12 -18.86 3.65
CA ASN A 332 11.49 -19.36 2.44
C ASN A 332 12.11 -20.72 2.11
N THR A 333 11.30 -21.75 2.26
CA THR A 333 11.64 -23.16 1.95
C THR A 333 10.65 -23.77 0.95
N VAL A 334 9.65 -23.01 0.51
CA VAL A 334 8.70 -23.43 -0.51
C VAL A 334 9.45 -23.49 -1.84
N PRO A 335 9.47 -24.64 -2.54
CA PRO A 335 10.13 -24.71 -3.84
C PRO A 335 9.46 -23.77 -4.84
N GLU A 336 10.27 -22.93 -5.50
CA GLU A 336 9.84 -21.86 -6.41
C GLU A 336 9.11 -20.70 -5.73
N GLY A 337 8.95 -20.70 -4.40
CA GLY A 337 8.43 -19.55 -3.67
C GLY A 337 9.42 -18.39 -3.71
N GLU A 338 8.92 -17.16 -3.73
CA GLU A 338 9.74 -15.94 -3.80
C GLU A 338 9.22 -14.84 -2.87
N PHE A 339 10.11 -13.93 -2.45
CA PHE A 339 9.72 -12.66 -1.85
C PHE A 339 9.89 -11.53 -2.86
N LEU A 340 8.87 -10.68 -2.96
CA LEU A 340 8.93 -9.40 -3.62
C LEU A 340 8.99 -8.30 -2.55
N PRO A 341 10.15 -7.63 -2.36
CA PRO A 341 10.28 -6.60 -1.34
C PRO A 341 9.50 -5.35 -1.71
N VAL A 342 8.85 -4.73 -0.72
CA VAL A 342 8.26 -3.41 -0.84
C VAL A 342 9.37 -2.36 -0.75
N ARG A 343 9.46 -1.49 -1.74
CA ARG A 343 10.41 -0.37 -1.76
C ARG A 343 9.73 0.87 -1.21
N GLY A 344 9.85 1.07 0.10
CA GLY A 344 9.26 2.21 0.79
C GLY A 344 9.38 2.10 2.30
N GLU A 345 9.45 3.28 2.92
CA GLU A 345 9.46 3.57 4.36
C GLU A 345 10.81 3.72 5.11
N LEU A 346 10.75 4.61 6.11
CA LEU A 346 11.61 4.72 7.28
C LEU A 346 11.15 3.82 8.46
N TYR A 347 10.04 3.04 8.34
CA TYR A 347 9.44 2.15 9.39
C TYR A 347 8.60 0.92 8.89
N SER A 348 9.10 0.00 8.04
CA SER A 348 8.34 -1.10 7.39
C SER A 348 7.07 -1.57 8.13
N ARG A 349 5.92 -1.08 7.66
CA ARG A 349 4.58 -1.46 8.11
C ARG A 349 4.09 -2.80 7.57
N GLN A 350 4.75 -3.40 6.58
CA GLN A 350 4.27 -4.65 5.98
C GLN A 350 5.41 -5.62 5.65
N PRO A 351 5.22 -6.94 5.82
CA PRO A 351 6.13 -7.94 5.27
C PRO A 351 6.17 -7.84 3.73
N PRO A 352 7.26 -8.30 3.08
CA PRO A 352 7.33 -8.48 1.64
C PRO A 352 6.19 -9.34 1.13
N LEU A 353 5.77 -9.09 -0.11
CA LEU A 353 4.78 -9.93 -0.76
C LEU A 353 5.36 -11.35 -0.92
N MET A 354 4.54 -12.34 -0.59
CA MET A 354 4.90 -13.75 -0.65
C MET A 354 4.32 -14.36 -1.93
N LEU A 355 5.20 -14.80 -2.82
CA LEU A 355 4.83 -15.50 -4.05
C LEU A 355 4.88 -17.00 -3.77
N ILE A 356 3.72 -17.65 -3.76
CA ILE A 356 3.56 -19.10 -3.53
C ILE A 356 3.07 -19.74 -4.83
N PRO A 357 3.61 -20.87 -5.32
CA PRO A 357 3.13 -21.48 -6.57
C PRO A 357 1.60 -21.61 -6.62
N SER A 358 0.97 -21.21 -7.74
CA SER A 358 -0.48 -20.95 -7.81
C SER A 358 -1.40 -22.14 -7.56
N ALA A 359 -0.88 -23.36 -7.60
CA ALA A 359 -1.62 -24.58 -7.29
C ALA A 359 -1.34 -25.15 -5.89
N GLU A 360 -0.50 -24.47 -5.09
CA GLU A 360 -0.10 -24.92 -3.76
C GLU A 360 -1.07 -24.36 -2.69
N PRO A 361 -1.79 -25.22 -1.95
CA PRO A 361 -2.54 -24.80 -0.78
C PRO A 361 -1.61 -24.37 0.36
N PHE A 362 -2.07 -23.44 1.20
CA PHE A 362 -1.32 -23.00 2.38
C PHE A 362 -2.21 -22.60 3.55
N THR A 363 -1.64 -22.64 4.76
CA THR A 363 -2.20 -22.00 5.94
C THR A 363 -1.31 -20.84 6.35
N LEU A 364 -1.88 -19.64 6.39
CA LEU A 364 -1.30 -18.42 6.90
C LEU A 364 -1.63 -18.25 8.38
N GLN A 365 -0.63 -17.82 9.15
CA GLN A 365 -0.81 -17.18 10.45
C GLN A 365 -0.31 -15.74 10.36
N ALA A 366 -1.16 -14.77 10.70
CA ALA A 366 -0.82 -13.35 10.73
C ALA A 366 -1.10 -12.77 12.12
N GLN A 367 -0.20 -11.93 12.62
CA GLN A 367 -0.29 -11.32 13.94
C GLN A 367 0.35 -9.94 13.92
N SER A 368 -0.33 -8.95 14.49
CA SER A 368 0.26 -7.62 14.72
C SER A 368 1.23 -7.63 15.89
N ASN A 369 2.24 -6.76 15.87
CA ASN A 369 3.11 -6.50 17.03
C ASN A 369 2.61 -5.35 17.93
N GLU A 370 1.59 -4.61 17.48
CA GLU A 370 1.01 -3.43 18.13
C GLU A 370 -0.48 -3.62 18.43
N GLU A 371 -1.01 -2.89 19.43
CA GLU A 371 -2.44 -2.93 19.78
C GLU A 371 -3.25 -2.03 18.84
N ASN A 372 -4.38 -2.55 18.35
CA ASN A 372 -5.28 -1.84 17.44
C ASN A 372 -4.62 -1.42 16.12
N GLU A 373 -3.70 -2.24 15.62
CA GLU A 373 -3.07 -2.03 14.33
C GLU A 373 -4.04 -2.45 13.22
N PRO A 374 -4.32 -1.58 12.22
CA PRO A 374 -5.04 -1.99 11.01
C PRO A 374 -4.31 -3.16 10.33
N LEU A 375 -5.06 -4.20 9.99
CA LEU A 375 -4.54 -5.39 9.32
C LEU A 375 -5.45 -5.72 8.13
N ARG A 376 -4.83 -6.09 7.01
CA ARG A 376 -5.53 -6.61 5.82
C ARG A 376 -4.80 -7.82 5.29
N ILE A 377 -5.54 -8.83 4.86
CA ILE A 377 -5.00 -10.06 4.28
C ILE A 377 -5.57 -10.19 2.87
N SER A 378 -4.71 -10.21 1.85
CA SER A 378 -5.12 -10.39 0.46
C SER A 378 -4.35 -11.52 -0.21
N VAL A 379 -5.07 -12.39 -0.91
CA VAL A 379 -4.53 -13.45 -1.75
C VAL A 379 -5.03 -13.24 -3.16
N ALA A 380 -4.14 -12.82 -4.07
CA ALA A 380 -4.43 -12.79 -5.49
C ALA A 380 -3.96 -14.08 -6.15
N ASN A 381 -4.85 -14.84 -6.75
CA ASN A 381 -4.52 -16.10 -7.44
C ASN A 381 -5.29 -16.21 -8.76
N PRO A 382 -4.75 -16.87 -9.80
CA PRO A 382 -5.40 -16.94 -11.12
C PRO A 382 -6.84 -17.46 -11.11
N THR A 383 -7.18 -18.42 -10.25
CA THR A 383 -8.51 -19.05 -10.23
C THR A 383 -9.44 -18.52 -9.14
N TYR A 384 -8.90 -18.16 -7.98
CA TYR A 384 -9.69 -17.77 -6.80
C TYR A 384 -8.93 -16.75 -5.95
N SER A 385 -9.39 -15.51 -5.88
CA SER A 385 -8.77 -14.47 -5.03
C SER A 385 -9.62 -14.17 -3.81
N VAL A 386 -8.97 -13.75 -2.72
CA VAL A 386 -9.63 -13.39 -1.45
C VAL A 386 -9.03 -12.10 -0.90
N VAL A 387 -9.88 -11.21 -0.41
CA VAL A 387 -9.49 -10.05 0.41
C VAL A 387 -10.26 -10.11 1.73
N ILE A 388 -9.56 -9.96 2.84
CA ILE A 388 -10.14 -9.81 4.18
C ILE A 388 -9.62 -8.48 4.71
N ASP A 389 -10.51 -7.51 4.84
CA ASP A 389 -10.18 -6.14 5.26
C ASP A 389 -10.89 -5.78 6.57
N GLY A 390 -10.50 -4.65 7.18
CA GLY A 390 -11.04 -4.18 8.44
C GLY A 390 -10.64 -5.06 9.64
N LEU A 391 -9.56 -5.84 9.53
CA LEU A 391 -9.02 -6.59 10.67
C LEU A 391 -8.31 -5.63 11.61
N VAL A 392 -8.38 -5.93 12.91
CA VAL A 392 -7.74 -5.13 13.96
C VAL A 392 -6.75 -6.01 14.71
N GLY A 393 -5.50 -5.93 14.31
CA GLY A 393 -4.41 -6.72 14.87
C GLY A 393 -4.11 -6.40 16.33
N GLN A 394 -3.75 -7.44 17.09
CA GLN A 394 -3.30 -7.35 18.48
C GLN A 394 -2.08 -8.26 18.72
N PRO A 395 -1.16 -7.92 19.65
CA PRO A 395 0.07 -8.70 19.92
C PRO A 395 -0.12 -10.15 20.40
N SER A 396 -1.35 -10.52 20.77
CA SER A 396 -1.67 -11.86 21.31
C SER A 396 -2.77 -12.58 20.53
N GLN A 397 -3.24 -11.98 19.44
CA GLN A 397 -4.26 -12.55 18.56
C GLN A 397 -3.57 -12.99 17.28
N ILE A 398 -3.92 -14.18 16.79
CA ILE A 398 -3.36 -14.74 15.57
C ILE A 398 -4.54 -14.98 14.65
N GLU A 399 -4.57 -14.24 13.55
CA GLU A 399 -5.47 -14.47 12.44
C GLU A 399 -4.98 -15.67 11.65
N GLN A 400 -5.89 -16.57 11.28
CA GLN A 400 -5.55 -17.74 10.46
C GLN A 400 -6.36 -17.76 9.18
N LEU A 401 -5.69 -17.95 8.06
CA LEU A 401 -6.32 -18.17 6.77
C LEU A 401 -5.78 -19.47 6.18
N THR A 402 -6.66 -20.45 5.93
CA THR A 402 -6.34 -21.59 5.08
C THR A 402 -6.88 -21.32 3.69
N PHE A 403 -6.02 -21.40 2.68
CA PHE A 403 -6.35 -21.11 1.29
C PHE A 403 -5.97 -22.30 0.41
N ASP A 404 -6.96 -22.82 -0.33
CA ASP A 404 -6.80 -23.89 -1.31
C ASP A 404 -7.29 -23.40 -2.68
N PRO A 405 -6.38 -23.03 -3.60
CA PRO A 405 -6.76 -22.54 -4.92
C PRO A 405 -7.34 -23.62 -5.84
N VAL A 406 -7.08 -24.90 -5.56
CA VAL A 406 -7.58 -26.03 -6.36
C VAL A 406 -9.02 -26.33 -6.00
N ALA A 407 -9.35 -26.27 -4.71
CA ALA A 407 -10.72 -26.39 -4.22
C ALA A 407 -11.50 -25.05 -4.27
N GLN A 408 -10.86 -23.95 -4.68
CA GLN A 408 -11.39 -22.58 -4.58
C GLN A 408 -11.98 -22.27 -3.21
N GLN A 409 -11.23 -22.66 -2.17
CA GLN A 409 -11.67 -22.60 -0.78
C GLN A 409 -10.80 -21.66 0.03
N ALA A 410 -11.44 -20.84 0.87
CA ALA A 410 -10.79 -20.05 1.89
C ALA A 410 -11.50 -20.24 3.23
N SER A 411 -10.73 -20.53 4.28
CA SER A 411 -11.22 -20.67 5.65
C SER A 411 -10.49 -19.70 6.55
N PHE A 412 -11.22 -18.74 7.09
CA PHE A 412 -10.72 -17.76 8.03
C PHE A 412 -11.08 -18.14 9.47
N VAL A 413 -10.15 -17.94 10.40
CA VAL A 413 -10.38 -18.05 11.85
C VAL A 413 -9.87 -16.80 12.53
N ALA A 414 -10.77 -16.11 13.24
CA ALA A 414 -10.48 -14.86 13.92
C ALA A 414 -9.59 -15.08 15.16
N GLY A 415 -8.54 -14.27 15.30
CA GLY A 415 -7.70 -14.24 16.49
C GLY A 415 -8.37 -13.58 17.69
N GLY A 416 -9.34 -12.69 17.45
CA GLY A 416 -10.05 -11.92 18.45
C GLY A 416 -11.39 -11.35 17.97
N PRO A 417 -12.06 -10.54 18.80
CA PRO A 417 -13.29 -9.86 18.40
C PRO A 417 -13.04 -8.79 17.33
N GLN A 418 -13.69 -8.91 16.17
CA GLN A 418 -13.50 -8.01 15.02
C GLN A 418 -14.67 -8.08 14.03
N ARG A 419 -14.69 -7.14 13.07
CA ARG A 419 -15.77 -6.99 12.08
C ARG A 419 -15.22 -6.78 10.67
N PRO A 420 -14.55 -7.78 10.09
CA PRO A 420 -13.96 -7.63 8.77
C PRO A 420 -15.01 -7.67 7.67
N SER A 421 -14.69 -7.03 6.54
CA SER A 421 -15.27 -7.32 5.25
C SER A 421 -14.53 -8.49 4.60
N MET A 422 -15.19 -9.25 3.73
CA MET A 422 -14.54 -10.29 2.94
C MET A 422 -15.00 -10.23 1.49
N GLN A 423 -14.06 -10.21 0.56
CA GLN A 423 -14.33 -10.24 -0.88
C GLN A 423 -13.70 -11.48 -1.52
N PHE A 424 -14.42 -12.10 -2.45
CA PHE A 424 -14.02 -13.29 -3.18
C PHE A 424 -14.18 -13.05 -4.67
N ILE A 425 -13.13 -13.29 -5.46
CA ILE A 425 -13.16 -13.17 -6.93
C ILE A 425 -12.85 -14.52 -7.55
N PHE A 426 -13.75 -15.02 -8.39
CA PHE A 426 -13.62 -16.33 -9.03
C PHE A 426 -14.26 -16.35 -10.41
N ASN A 427 -13.93 -17.41 -11.17
CA ASN A 427 -14.58 -17.70 -12.43
C ASN A 427 -15.53 -18.88 -12.24
N HIS A 428 -16.74 -18.76 -12.78
CA HIS A 428 -17.71 -19.84 -12.81
C HIS A 428 -18.43 -19.84 -14.16
N ASP A 429 -18.46 -21.00 -14.83
CA ASP A 429 -19.04 -21.20 -16.16
C ASP A 429 -18.62 -20.20 -17.28
N GLY A 430 -17.44 -19.59 -17.10
CA GLY A 430 -16.88 -18.61 -18.04
C GLY A 430 -17.23 -17.16 -17.73
N ASP A 431 -18.04 -16.92 -16.70
CA ASP A 431 -18.33 -15.61 -16.13
C ASP A 431 -17.41 -15.33 -14.94
N ILE A 432 -17.18 -14.05 -14.67
CA ILE A 432 -16.38 -13.59 -13.52
C ILE A 432 -17.36 -13.14 -12.43
N TYR A 433 -17.12 -13.59 -11.21
CA TYR A 433 -17.88 -13.18 -10.02
C TYR A 433 -16.97 -12.42 -9.07
N SER A 434 -17.47 -11.33 -8.51
CA SER A 434 -16.93 -10.68 -7.30
C SER A 434 -18.03 -10.67 -6.24
N ALA A 435 -17.81 -11.38 -5.13
CA ALA A 435 -18.76 -11.50 -4.04
C ALA A 435 -18.19 -10.91 -2.75
N GLN A 436 -18.91 -9.95 -2.15
CA GLN A 436 -18.58 -9.31 -0.89
C GLN A 436 -19.52 -9.78 0.22
N LEU A 437 -18.95 -10.04 1.39
CA LEU A 437 -19.65 -10.35 2.64
C LEU A 437 -19.32 -9.27 3.66
N LEU A 438 -20.36 -8.57 4.13
CA LEU A 438 -20.26 -7.37 4.96
C LEU A 438 -21.14 -7.51 6.20
N GLY A 439 -20.86 -6.73 7.26
CA GLY A 439 -21.58 -6.85 8.53
C GLY A 439 -21.23 -8.11 9.34
N LEU A 440 -20.13 -8.80 8.98
CA LEU A 440 -19.63 -9.93 9.76
C LEU A 440 -19.18 -9.47 11.15
N THR A 441 -19.39 -10.30 12.16
CA THR A 441 -18.89 -10.06 13.52
C THR A 441 -18.34 -11.36 14.08
N PHE A 442 -17.04 -11.39 14.34
CA PHE A 442 -16.34 -12.53 14.90
C PHE A 442 -16.00 -12.29 16.37
N GLU A 443 -15.94 -13.38 17.12
CA GLU A 443 -15.26 -13.54 18.39
C GLU A 443 -14.02 -14.42 18.19
N ALA A 444 -13.12 -14.45 19.18
CA ALA A 444 -11.90 -15.24 19.12
C ALA A 444 -12.17 -16.73 18.84
N GLY A 445 -11.51 -17.27 17.83
CA GLY A 445 -11.61 -18.67 17.40
C GLY A 445 -12.83 -19.00 16.56
N GLN A 446 -13.68 -18.01 16.23
CA GLN A 446 -14.79 -18.24 15.30
C GLN A 446 -14.30 -18.37 13.85
N ASP A 447 -14.96 -19.24 13.09
CA ASP A 447 -14.57 -19.61 11.72
C ASP A 447 -15.63 -19.28 10.68
N LEU A 448 -15.16 -18.93 9.47
CA LEU A 448 -15.97 -18.88 8.25
C LEU A 448 -15.18 -19.52 7.12
N THR A 449 -15.77 -20.50 6.46
CA THR A 449 -15.25 -21.12 5.24
C THR A 449 -16.13 -20.73 4.06
N VAL A 450 -15.51 -20.22 3.01
CA VAL A 450 -16.13 -19.91 1.72
C VAL A 450 -15.52 -20.80 0.65
N ILE A 451 -16.39 -21.47 -0.11
CA ILE A 451 -16.02 -22.31 -1.26
C ILE A 451 -16.74 -21.73 -2.47
N ALA A 452 -15.97 -21.23 -3.44
CA ALA A 452 -16.50 -20.85 -4.74
C ALA A 452 -16.60 -22.07 -5.65
N ASP A 453 -17.60 -22.08 -6.54
CA ASP A 453 -17.87 -23.21 -7.45
C ASP A 453 -17.96 -24.55 -6.70
N ALA A 454 -18.69 -24.54 -5.57
CA ALA A 454 -19.02 -25.76 -4.84
C ALA A 454 -19.84 -26.71 -5.73
N ALA A 455 -19.96 -28.00 -5.37
CA ALA A 455 -20.58 -29.03 -6.21
C ALA A 455 -22.03 -28.68 -6.65
N GLY A 456 -22.16 -27.95 -7.76
CA GLY A 456 -23.42 -27.29 -8.15
C GLY A 456 -23.25 -25.92 -8.82
N GLY A 457 -22.06 -25.31 -8.80
CA GLY A 457 -21.83 -23.95 -9.33
C GLY A 457 -22.09 -22.83 -8.33
N ASP A 458 -22.20 -23.16 -7.04
CA ASP A 458 -22.67 -22.25 -6.00
C ASP A 458 -21.52 -21.56 -5.27
N LEU A 459 -21.83 -20.42 -4.62
CA LEU A 459 -20.96 -19.85 -3.57
C LEU A 459 -21.40 -20.37 -2.20
N GLN A 460 -20.68 -21.34 -1.66
CA GLN A 460 -20.99 -21.94 -0.37
C GLN A 460 -20.32 -21.21 0.78
N LEU A 461 -21.10 -20.90 1.81
CA LEU A 461 -20.65 -20.41 3.12
C LEU A 461 -20.90 -21.49 4.17
N SER A 462 -19.90 -21.82 4.97
CA SER A 462 -20.03 -22.77 6.06
C SER A 462 -19.24 -22.32 7.27
N SER A 463 -19.68 -22.74 8.44
CA SER A 463 -19.07 -22.34 9.70
C SER A 463 -19.35 -23.40 10.75
N ASN A 464 -18.37 -23.70 11.60
CA ASN A 464 -18.58 -24.56 12.76
C ASN A 464 -19.03 -23.77 13.99
N THR A 465 -18.73 -22.47 14.06
CA THR A 465 -18.82 -21.68 15.30
C THR A 465 -19.37 -20.26 15.14
N LEU A 466 -19.23 -19.64 13.97
CA LEU A 466 -19.81 -18.34 13.64
C LEU A 466 -21.33 -18.45 13.46
N ASN A 467 -22.07 -17.55 14.09
CA ASN A 467 -23.51 -17.40 13.93
C ASN A 467 -23.87 -15.91 13.83
N VAL A 468 -24.19 -15.44 12.63
CA VAL A 468 -24.45 -14.03 12.32
C VAL A 468 -25.68 -13.94 11.42
N GLU A 469 -26.61 -13.05 11.74
CA GLU A 469 -27.80 -12.75 10.93
C GLU A 469 -27.68 -11.36 10.33
N ASN A 470 -28.39 -11.11 9.22
CA ASN A 470 -28.42 -9.83 8.49
C ASN A 470 -27.04 -9.39 7.99
N ILE A 471 -26.32 -10.34 7.39
CA ILE A 471 -25.10 -10.09 6.64
C ILE A 471 -25.51 -9.46 5.30
N VAL A 472 -24.81 -8.40 4.90
CA VAL A 472 -24.97 -7.84 3.57
C VAL A 472 -24.11 -8.64 2.60
N VAL A 473 -24.73 -9.12 1.52
CA VAL A 473 -24.04 -9.78 0.41
C VAL A 473 -24.18 -8.91 -0.83
N VAL A 474 -23.07 -8.61 -1.49
CA VAL A 474 -23.05 -7.93 -2.79
C VAL A 474 -22.33 -8.81 -3.79
N VAL A 475 -22.99 -9.22 -4.87
CA VAL A 475 -22.41 -10.06 -5.93
C VAL A 475 -22.47 -9.32 -7.26
N ALA A 476 -21.32 -9.03 -7.85
CA ALA A 476 -21.21 -8.62 -9.25
C ALA A 476 -20.91 -9.84 -10.12
N ARG A 477 -21.74 -10.08 -11.14
CA ARG A 477 -21.50 -11.08 -12.20
C ARG A 477 -21.17 -10.34 -13.49
N LEU A 478 -19.99 -10.59 -14.03
CA LEU A 478 -19.53 -10.02 -15.28
C LEU A 478 -19.47 -11.11 -16.35
N THR A 479 -20.14 -10.86 -17.47
CA THR A 479 -20.18 -11.74 -18.63
C THR A 479 -19.52 -11.06 -19.83
N ALA A 480 -19.40 -11.79 -20.95
CA ALA A 480 -18.94 -11.20 -22.21
C ALA A 480 -19.92 -10.14 -22.80
N ALA A 481 -21.15 -10.05 -22.30
CA ALA A 481 -22.20 -9.20 -22.85
C ALA A 481 -22.67 -8.07 -21.91
N GLU A 482 -22.65 -8.31 -20.61
CA GLU A 482 -23.20 -7.43 -19.57
C GLU A 482 -22.58 -7.71 -18.20
N GLU A 483 -22.80 -6.78 -17.28
CA GLU A 483 -22.53 -6.88 -15.86
C GLU A 483 -23.83 -6.67 -15.09
N VAL A 484 -24.05 -7.47 -14.05
CA VAL A 484 -25.23 -7.36 -13.18
C VAL A 484 -24.82 -7.46 -11.73
N VAL A 485 -25.51 -6.70 -10.88
CA VAL A 485 -25.24 -6.65 -9.45
C VAL A 485 -26.46 -7.14 -8.67
N PHE A 486 -26.20 -8.08 -7.77
CA PHE A 486 -27.10 -8.53 -6.72
C PHE A 486 -26.67 -7.90 -5.39
N ALA A 487 -27.62 -7.41 -4.59
CA ALA A 487 -27.37 -7.06 -3.21
C ALA A 487 -28.51 -7.49 -2.29
N SER A 488 -28.20 -7.93 -1.07
CA SER A 488 -29.22 -8.25 -0.06
C SER A 488 -28.66 -8.10 1.35
N GLY A 489 -29.46 -7.54 2.26
CA GLY A 489 -29.14 -7.46 3.70
C GLY A 489 -29.65 -8.63 4.54
N ASP A 490 -30.27 -9.64 3.92
CA ASP A 490 -31.02 -10.71 4.60
C ASP A 490 -30.26 -12.05 4.70
N ALA A 491 -28.97 -12.08 4.37
CA ALA A 491 -28.17 -13.31 4.49
C ALA A 491 -27.78 -13.59 5.96
N ALA A 492 -27.48 -14.85 6.28
CA ALA A 492 -27.11 -15.23 7.66
C ALA A 492 -26.17 -16.43 7.67
N VAL A 493 -25.07 -16.43 8.41
CA VAL A 493 -24.23 -17.63 8.61
C VAL A 493 -24.68 -18.34 9.87
N THR A 494 -24.94 -19.64 9.79
CA THR A 494 -25.38 -20.46 10.95
C THR A 494 -24.31 -21.48 11.33
N ALA A 495 -23.97 -21.55 12.62
CA ALA A 495 -22.98 -22.48 13.13
C ALA A 495 -23.44 -23.94 12.98
N GLY A 496 -22.55 -24.79 12.46
CA GLY A 496 -22.76 -26.22 12.26
C GLY A 496 -23.48 -26.59 10.96
N GLY A 497 -23.91 -25.61 10.17
CA GLY A 497 -24.51 -25.81 8.84
C GLY A 497 -23.66 -25.19 7.72
N SER A 498 -24.08 -25.44 6.49
CA SER A 498 -23.65 -24.70 5.31
C SER A 498 -24.84 -24.15 4.54
N GLN A 499 -24.58 -23.12 3.76
CA GLN A 499 -25.55 -22.52 2.86
C GLN A 499 -24.86 -22.11 1.57
N ALA A 500 -25.61 -22.05 0.48
CA ALA A 500 -25.06 -21.80 -0.84
C ALA A 500 -25.93 -20.81 -1.60
N LEU A 501 -25.30 -19.79 -2.18
CA LEU A 501 -25.95 -18.92 -3.16
C LEU A 501 -25.97 -19.66 -4.49
N ASP A 502 -27.17 -19.93 -5.01
CA ASP A 502 -27.40 -20.61 -6.30
C ASP A 502 -27.11 -19.65 -7.45
N LEU A 503 -25.84 -19.61 -7.89
CA LEU A 503 -25.40 -18.71 -8.95
C LEU A 503 -25.90 -19.18 -10.32
N ASP A 504 -25.98 -20.50 -10.54
CA ASP A 504 -26.49 -21.12 -11.77
C ASP A 504 -27.98 -20.85 -11.98
N GLY A 505 -28.75 -20.86 -10.89
CA GLY A 505 -30.17 -20.58 -10.89
C GLY A 505 -30.52 -19.09 -11.02
N TRP A 506 -29.56 -18.18 -10.79
CA TRP A 506 -29.82 -16.75 -10.78
C TRP A 506 -29.84 -16.13 -12.19
N ASP A 507 -30.95 -15.47 -12.53
CA ASP A 507 -31.18 -14.90 -13.85
C ASP A 507 -30.47 -13.55 -14.08
N GLY A 508 -29.87 -12.96 -13.04
CA GLY A 508 -29.17 -11.68 -13.10
C GLY A 508 -30.02 -10.45 -12.75
N ALA A 509 -31.30 -10.60 -12.41
CA ALA A 509 -32.15 -9.46 -12.05
C ALA A 509 -33.09 -9.75 -10.87
N GLY A 510 -33.53 -11.00 -10.72
CA GLY A 510 -34.46 -11.44 -9.69
C GLY A 510 -33.81 -11.84 -8.37
N GLU A 511 -34.62 -12.44 -7.51
CA GLU A 511 -34.18 -13.02 -6.24
C GLU A 511 -33.13 -14.12 -6.47
N MET A 512 -32.21 -14.27 -5.52
CA MET A 512 -31.22 -15.34 -5.53
C MET A 512 -31.65 -16.45 -4.58
N THR A 513 -31.58 -17.70 -5.03
CA THR A 513 -31.92 -18.83 -4.17
C THR A 513 -30.77 -19.10 -3.20
N LEU A 514 -31.10 -19.23 -1.91
CA LEU A 514 -30.17 -19.62 -0.86
C LEU A 514 -30.49 -21.05 -0.44
N LEU A 515 -29.64 -21.99 -0.83
CA LEU A 515 -29.72 -23.40 -0.48
C LEU A 515 -29.17 -23.60 0.93
N ILE A 516 -29.84 -24.39 1.77
CA ILE A 516 -29.49 -24.58 3.18
C ILE A 516 -29.26 -26.06 3.46
N ASP A 517 -28.06 -26.38 3.92
CA ASP A 517 -27.62 -27.67 4.45
C ASP A 517 -27.34 -27.51 5.95
N SER A 518 -28.40 -27.68 6.74
CA SER A 518 -28.42 -27.47 8.18
C SER A 518 -27.65 -28.53 8.98
N GLU A 519 -27.40 -29.70 8.39
CA GLU A 519 -26.65 -30.79 9.02
C GLU A 519 -25.18 -30.89 8.52
N ASN A 520 -24.82 -30.06 7.54
CA ASN A 520 -23.53 -30.02 6.85
C ASN A 520 -23.13 -31.41 6.31
N ASP A 521 -24.09 -32.13 5.73
CA ASP A 521 -23.91 -33.50 5.21
C ASP A 521 -23.68 -33.55 3.69
N GLY A 522 -23.72 -32.39 3.04
CA GLY A 522 -23.61 -32.22 1.59
C GLY A 522 -24.96 -32.29 0.86
N THR A 523 -26.08 -32.27 1.57
CA THR A 523 -27.44 -32.28 1.01
C THR A 523 -28.22 -31.06 1.48
N TYR A 524 -28.72 -30.26 0.55
CA TYR A 524 -29.61 -29.14 0.91
C TYR A 524 -30.99 -29.65 1.33
N GLU A 525 -31.41 -29.38 2.57
CA GLU A 525 -32.73 -29.79 3.07
C GLU A 525 -33.82 -28.75 2.84
N SER A 526 -33.43 -27.50 2.63
CA SER A 526 -34.35 -26.39 2.39
C SER A 526 -33.72 -25.32 1.52
N GLU A 527 -34.56 -24.46 0.97
CA GLU A 527 -34.19 -23.29 0.20
C GLU A 527 -34.93 -22.07 0.74
N ASN A 528 -34.25 -20.93 0.75
CA ASN A 528 -34.82 -19.61 0.98
C ASN A 528 -34.57 -18.73 -0.27
N SER A 529 -35.22 -17.58 -0.31
CA SER A 529 -35.02 -16.59 -1.37
C SER A 529 -34.47 -15.31 -0.76
N LEU A 530 -33.38 -14.80 -1.31
CA LEU A 530 -32.81 -13.49 -0.97
C LEU A 530 -33.29 -12.46 -1.98
N THR A 531 -33.89 -11.39 -1.49
CA THR A 531 -34.38 -10.31 -2.36
C THR A 531 -33.20 -9.59 -2.99
N ASN A 532 -33.25 -9.34 -4.30
CA ASN A 532 -32.30 -8.43 -4.93
C ASN A 532 -32.72 -6.98 -4.66
N GLU A 533 -32.03 -6.36 -3.73
CA GLU A 533 -32.22 -4.99 -3.27
C GLU A 533 -31.29 -4.03 -4.03
N PRO A 534 -31.68 -2.76 -4.26
CA PRO A 534 -30.75 -1.76 -4.74
C PRO A 534 -29.56 -1.63 -3.78
N VAL A 535 -28.33 -1.54 -4.31
CA VAL A 535 -27.11 -1.34 -3.50
C VAL A 535 -27.27 -0.17 -2.52
N ALA A 536 -27.87 0.93 -2.97
CA ALA A 536 -28.15 2.11 -2.16
C ALA A 536 -28.98 1.84 -0.90
N ASP A 537 -29.86 0.84 -0.92
CA ASP A 537 -30.73 0.49 0.20
C ASP A 537 -30.01 -0.35 1.26
N VAL A 538 -29.00 -1.14 0.87
CA VAL A 538 -28.21 -1.97 1.81
C VAL A 538 -27.00 -1.25 2.41
N LEU A 539 -26.61 -0.07 1.90
CA LEU A 539 -25.42 0.67 2.38
C LEU A 539 -25.47 1.00 3.87
N VAL A 540 -26.67 1.24 4.42
CA VAL A 540 -26.87 1.54 5.85
C VAL A 540 -26.48 0.37 6.76
N ASP A 541 -26.48 -0.85 6.23
CA ASP A 541 -26.21 -2.07 6.97
C ASP A 541 -24.75 -2.56 6.84
N ILE A 542 -23.95 -1.95 5.95
CA ILE A 542 -22.56 -2.36 5.65
C ILE A 542 -21.61 -2.12 6.84
N GLY A 543 -21.82 -1.06 7.63
CA GLY A 543 -21.02 -0.81 8.84
C GLY A 543 -20.47 0.60 8.92
N THR A 544 -19.13 0.73 8.90
CA THR A 544 -18.42 2.00 9.02
C THR A 544 -18.39 2.75 7.68
N ALA A 545 -17.96 4.02 7.70
CA ALA A 545 -17.82 4.79 6.47
C ALA A 545 -16.75 4.21 5.54
N ASP A 546 -15.67 3.66 6.10
CA ASP A 546 -14.59 3.05 5.34
C ASP A 546 -15.09 1.77 4.66
N ASP A 547 -15.86 0.92 5.37
CA ASP A 547 -16.49 -0.28 4.79
C ASP A 547 -17.41 0.07 3.61
N ILE A 548 -18.17 1.17 3.73
CA ILE A 548 -19.06 1.66 2.67
C ILE A 548 -18.25 2.14 1.47
N ILE A 549 -17.19 2.93 1.69
CA ILE A 549 -16.37 3.48 0.61
C ILE A 549 -15.66 2.36 -0.13
N GLU A 550 -15.06 1.39 0.57
CA GLU A 550 -14.41 0.21 -0.02
C GLU A 550 -15.41 -0.62 -0.84
N THR A 551 -16.58 -0.92 -0.27
CA THR A 551 -17.64 -1.65 -0.99
C THR A 551 -18.03 -0.94 -2.29
N LEU A 552 -18.13 0.39 -2.24
CA LEU A 552 -18.46 1.21 -3.40
C LEU A 552 -17.31 1.24 -4.42
N GLN A 553 -16.05 1.34 -4.00
CA GLN A 553 -14.90 1.25 -4.93
C GLN A 553 -14.93 -0.04 -5.75
N ASP A 554 -15.30 -1.15 -5.11
CA ASP A 554 -15.39 -2.46 -5.74
C ASP A 554 -16.58 -2.63 -6.70
N VAL A 555 -17.76 -2.11 -6.33
CA VAL A 555 -19.00 -2.40 -7.07
C VAL A 555 -19.42 -1.29 -8.03
N LEU A 556 -19.03 -0.04 -7.77
CA LEU A 556 -19.43 1.12 -8.56
C LEU A 556 -19.17 0.97 -10.06
N PRO A 557 -18.04 0.39 -10.52
CA PRO A 557 -17.80 0.18 -11.96
C PRO A 557 -18.81 -0.75 -12.65
N TYR A 558 -19.63 -1.48 -11.88
CA TYR A 558 -20.62 -2.44 -12.39
C TYR A 558 -22.07 -1.97 -12.21
N LEU A 559 -22.27 -0.77 -11.66
CA LEU A 559 -23.60 -0.18 -11.49
C LEU A 559 -24.02 0.57 -12.74
N ASP A 560 -25.28 0.41 -13.14
CA ASP A 560 -25.86 1.24 -14.20
C ASP A 560 -26.06 2.71 -13.74
N ASP A 561 -26.29 3.63 -14.70
CA ASP A 561 -26.51 5.05 -14.41
C ASP A 561 -27.60 5.31 -13.35
N GLY A 562 -28.64 4.47 -13.32
CA GLY A 562 -29.76 4.58 -12.39
C GLY A 562 -29.37 4.13 -10.97
N GLN A 563 -28.63 3.03 -10.87
CA GLN A 563 -28.09 2.51 -9.61
C GLN A 563 -27.03 3.46 -9.04
N THR A 564 -26.11 3.95 -9.87
CA THR A 564 -25.11 4.96 -9.50
C THR A 564 -25.76 6.24 -8.99
N ALA A 565 -26.79 6.74 -9.68
CA ALA A 565 -27.54 7.91 -9.22
C ALA A 565 -28.28 7.66 -7.89
N ALA A 566 -28.78 6.44 -7.65
CA ALA A 566 -29.40 6.08 -6.38
C ALA A 566 -28.38 6.08 -5.23
N VAL A 567 -27.20 5.48 -5.43
CA VAL A 567 -26.09 5.49 -4.47
C VAL A 567 -25.67 6.93 -4.16
N ALA A 568 -25.42 7.75 -5.19
CA ALA A 568 -25.05 9.16 -5.04
C ALA A 568 -26.10 9.96 -4.24
N GLY A 569 -27.38 9.60 -4.36
CA GLY A 569 -28.47 10.23 -3.61
C GLY A 569 -28.50 9.87 -2.13
N VAL A 570 -28.08 8.65 -1.76
CA VAL A 570 -28.12 8.14 -0.38
C VAL A 570 -26.82 8.42 0.37
N LEU A 571 -25.66 8.37 -0.31
CA LEU A 571 -24.33 8.58 0.28
C LEU A 571 -24.24 9.75 1.29
N PRO A 572 -24.77 10.95 1.00
CA PRO A 572 -24.67 12.09 1.90
C PRO A 572 -25.50 11.94 3.19
N THR A 573 -26.43 10.99 3.20
CA THR A 573 -27.38 10.74 4.29
C THR A 573 -26.89 9.64 5.25
N LEU A 574 -25.78 8.96 4.93
CA LEU A 574 -25.20 7.87 5.72
C LEU A 574 -24.46 8.33 6.99
N GLY A 575 -24.60 9.61 7.37
CA GLY A 575 -24.10 10.14 8.64
C GLY A 575 -22.58 10.35 8.69
N PHE A 576 -21.93 10.44 7.53
CA PHE A 576 -20.50 10.73 7.43
C PHE A 576 -20.14 12.09 8.03
N SER A 577 -18.93 12.18 8.59
CA SER A 577 -18.34 13.49 8.89
C SER A 577 -18.12 14.27 7.59
N GLY A 578 -18.02 15.60 7.68
CA GLY A 578 -17.71 16.44 6.53
C GLY A 578 -16.40 16.05 5.85
N ASN A 579 -15.38 15.69 6.63
CA ASN A 579 -14.10 15.20 6.12
C ASN A 579 -14.28 13.88 5.34
N THR A 580 -14.93 12.89 5.97
CA THR A 580 -15.19 11.58 5.37
C THR A 580 -15.99 11.69 4.08
N LEU A 581 -17.07 12.50 4.06
CA LEU A 581 -17.87 12.71 2.86
C LEU A 581 -17.10 13.44 1.76
N GLY A 582 -16.26 14.42 2.13
CA GLY A 582 -15.41 15.11 1.18
C GLY A 582 -14.36 14.19 0.53
N ASN A 583 -13.71 13.33 1.32
CA ASN A 583 -12.77 12.34 0.79
C ASN A 583 -13.49 11.28 -0.05
N ALA A 584 -14.67 10.82 0.37
CA ALA A 584 -15.48 9.89 -0.42
C ALA A 584 -15.78 10.44 -1.82
N TYR A 585 -16.08 11.74 -1.96
CA TYR A 585 -16.26 12.35 -3.29
C TYR A 585 -14.97 12.48 -4.10
N LEU A 586 -13.80 12.61 -3.45
CA LEU A 586 -12.53 12.59 -4.16
C LEU A 586 -12.18 11.19 -4.68
N GLU A 587 -12.45 10.18 -3.87
CA GLU A 587 -12.14 8.78 -4.20
C GLU A 587 -13.17 8.19 -5.17
N LEU A 588 -14.43 8.63 -5.08
CA LEU A 588 -15.56 8.18 -5.89
C LEU A 588 -16.20 9.39 -6.61
N PRO A 589 -15.51 9.99 -7.60
CA PRO A 589 -15.97 11.21 -8.26
C PRO A 589 -17.30 11.03 -9.00
N ASP A 590 -17.62 9.81 -9.47
CA ASP A 590 -18.90 9.52 -10.13
C ASP A 590 -20.10 9.61 -9.18
N LEU A 591 -19.86 9.56 -7.86
CA LEU A 591 -20.89 9.74 -6.84
C LEU A 591 -21.03 11.21 -6.40
N GLN A 592 -20.15 12.10 -6.86
CA GLN A 592 -20.26 13.51 -6.55
C GLN A 592 -21.52 14.10 -7.22
N PRO A 593 -22.41 14.76 -6.47
CA PRO A 593 -23.64 15.30 -7.04
C PRO A 593 -23.37 16.44 -8.02
N ASN A 594 -24.09 16.43 -9.14
CA ASN A 594 -24.06 17.51 -10.14
C ASN A 594 -24.41 18.90 -9.55
N ASP A 595 -25.34 18.96 -8.58
CA ASP A 595 -25.66 20.17 -7.82
C ASP A 595 -25.05 20.08 -6.42
N LEU A 596 -23.72 20.16 -6.34
CA LEU A 596 -22.99 20.06 -5.08
C LEU A 596 -23.47 21.09 -4.05
N ALA A 597 -23.61 22.36 -4.45
CA ALA A 597 -24.08 23.41 -3.55
C ALA A 597 -25.47 23.13 -3.00
N GLY A 598 -26.42 22.70 -3.85
CA GLY A 598 -27.77 22.31 -3.44
C GLY A 598 -27.78 21.14 -2.46
N THR A 599 -26.98 20.10 -2.75
CA THR A 599 -26.84 18.94 -1.86
C THR A 599 -26.28 19.35 -0.50
N LEU A 600 -25.15 20.05 -0.46
CA LEU A 600 -24.51 20.49 0.78
C LEU A 600 -25.41 21.40 1.62
N ALA A 601 -26.17 22.29 0.98
CA ALA A 601 -27.15 23.12 1.67
C ALA A 601 -28.30 22.31 2.29
N GLY A 602 -28.67 21.19 1.67
CA GLY A 602 -29.71 20.27 2.15
C GLY A 602 -29.30 19.44 3.37
N LEU A 603 -27.99 19.19 3.57
CA LEU A 603 -27.48 18.37 4.67
C LEU A 603 -27.57 19.05 6.04
N GLY A 604 -27.64 20.37 6.09
CA GLY A 604 -27.69 21.11 7.36
C GLY A 604 -26.42 20.94 8.21
N LEU A 605 -25.26 20.78 7.57
CA LEU A 605 -23.96 20.66 8.24
C LEU A 605 -23.65 21.91 9.08
N SER A 606 -22.94 21.72 10.19
CA SER A 606 -22.41 22.85 10.95
C SER A 606 -21.33 23.60 10.12
N PRO A 607 -21.04 24.88 10.40
CA PRO A 607 -19.97 25.58 9.70
C PRO A 607 -18.59 24.89 9.76
N ASP A 608 -18.29 24.20 10.87
CA ASP A 608 -17.02 23.46 11.03
C ASP A 608 -16.98 22.19 10.16
N GLU A 609 -18.08 21.45 10.09
CA GLU A 609 -18.24 20.27 9.23
C GLU A 609 -18.25 20.63 7.74
N LEU A 610 -18.96 21.69 7.37
CA LEU A 610 -18.97 22.20 5.99
C LEU A 610 -17.58 22.72 5.59
N GLY A 611 -16.88 23.39 6.51
CA GLY A 611 -15.50 23.81 6.28
C GLY A 611 -14.55 22.61 6.10
N ALA A 612 -14.69 21.56 6.92
CA ALA A 612 -13.92 20.32 6.79
C ALA A 612 -14.15 19.65 5.43
N LEU A 613 -15.42 19.56 5.01
CA LEU A 613 -15.81 18.99 3.72
C LEU A 613 -15.22 19.77 2.56
N ILE A 614 -15.37 21.10 2.54
CA ILE A 614 -14.84 21.95 1.46
C ILE A 614 -13.32 21.81 1.34
N VAL A 615 -12.61 21.74 2.46
CA VAL A 615 -11.15 21.50 2.46
C VAL A 615 -10.81 20.10 1.96
N SER A 616 -11.63 19.10 2.29
CA SER A 616 -11.45 17.72 1.87
C SER A 616 -11.70 17.52 0.38
N LEU A 617 -12.56 18.32 -0.25
CA LEU A 617 -12.76 18.33 -1.70
C LEU A 617 -11.55 18.87 -2.51
N ARG A 618 -10.52 19.41 -1.85
CA ARG A 618 -9.29 19.93 -2.50
C ARG A 618 -9.53 20.96 -3.62
N LEU A 619 -10.63 21.70 -3.52
CA LEU A 619 -10.98 22.76 -4.47
C LEU A 619 -9.94 23.88 -4.43
N ASP A 620 -9.65 24.46 -5.60
CA ASP A 620 -8.81 25.64 -5.67
C ASP A 620 -9.52 26.87 -5.03
N ARG A 621 -8.81 28.00 -4.96
CA ARG A 621 -9.34 29.21 -4.34
C ARG A 621 -10.57 29.77 -5.07
N ASP A 622 -10.58 29.71 -6.40
CA ASP A 622 -11.65 30.24 -7.22
C ASP A 622 -12.88 29.31 -7.17
N GLU A 623 -12.69 28.00 -7.24
CA GLU A 623 -13.71 26.95 -7.06
C GLU A 623 -14.34 27.02 -5.66
N THR A 624 -13.52 27.11 -4.62
CA THR A 624 -13.98 27.29 -3.24
C THR A 624 -14.87 28.54 -3.12
N ARG A 625 -14.45 29.64 -3.73
CA ARG A 625 -15.22 30.89 -3.70
C ARG A 625 -16.53 30.77 -4.48
N GLU A 626 -16.52 30.07 -5.61
CA GLU A 626 -17.73 29.80 -6.41
C GLU A 626 -18.73 28.99 -5.60
N LEU A 627 -18.30 27.86 -5.02
CA LEU A 627 -19.11 27.02 -4.15
C LEU A 627 -19.72 27.82 -2.98
N LEU A 628 -18.92 28.64 -2.29
CA LEU A 628 -19.40 29.48 -1.19
C LEU A 628 -20.47 30.50 -1.63
N ASN A 629 -20.41 31.00 -2.87
CA ASN A 629 -21.43 31.90 -3.40
C ASN A 629 -22.73 31.14 -3.75
N GLU A 630 -22.62 29.91 -4.25
CA GLU A 630 -23.76 29.06 -4.61
C GLU A 630 -24.52 28.52 -3.40
N LEU A 631 -23.83 28.27 -2.28
CA LEU A 631 -24.42 27.83 -1.01
C LEU A 631 -25.41 28.84 -0.41
N ARG A 632 -25.43 30.10 -0.89
CA ARG A 632 -26.37 31.16 -0.46
C ARG A 632 -26.44 31.35 1.07
N LEU A 633 -25.31 31.18 1.75
CA LEU A 633 -25.17 31.36 3.20
C LEU A 633 -25.49 32.80 3.62
N THR A 634 -25.99 32.98 4.85
CA THR A 634 -26.05 34.31 5.46
C THR A 634 -24.64 34.87 5.68
N ALA A 635 -24.51 36.17 5.91
CA ALA A 635 -23.20 36.80 6.15
C ALA A 635 -22.45 36.20 7.35
N ASP A 636 -23.18 35.88 8.42
CA ASP A 636 -22.60 35.30 9.64
C ASP A 636 -22.18 33.83 9.41
N GLU A 637 -23.02 33.03 8.75
CA GLU A 637 -22.69 31.64 8.39
C GLU A 637 -21.49 31.58 7.45
N ARG A 638 -21.46 32.43 6.42
CA ARG A 638 -20.34 32.51 5.48
C ARG A 638 -19.04 32.81 6.21
N THR A 639 -19.05 33.78 7.12
CA THR A 639 -17.87 34.13 7.92
C THR A 639 -17.40 32.93 8.75
N ALA A 640 -18.32 32.20 9.39
CA ALA A 640 -17.99 31.02 10.19
C ALA A 640 -17.42 29.87 9.34
N VAL A 641 -17.94 29.66 8.12
CA VAL A 641 -17.41 28.65 7.20
C VAL A 641 -16.02 29.04 6.69
N GLU A 642 -15.81 30.30 6.31
CA GLU A 642 -14.48 30.79 5.89
C GLU A 642 -13.44 30.67 7.02
N GLU A 643 -13.82 30.93 8.27
CA GLU A 643 -12.98 30.68 9.44
C GLU A 643 -12.67 29.19 9.64
N ALA A 644 -13.65 28.30 9.46
CA ALA A 644 -13.46 26.86 9.53
C ALA A 644 -12.53 26.33 8.44
N ILE A 645 -12.69 26.78 7.19
CA ILE A 645 -11.80 26.45 6.08
C ILE A 645 -10.36 26.84 6.41
N ALA A 646 -10.14 28.08 6.88
CA ALA A 646 -8.80 28.53 7.25
C ALA A 646 -8.19 27.69 8.37
N LYS A 647 -8.97 27.31 9.38
CA LYS A 647 -8.55 26.43 10.48
C LYS A 647 -8.14 25.04 9.97
N HIS A 648 -8.94 24.43 9.11
CA HIS A 648 -8.65 23.08 8.57
C HIS A 648 -7.46 23.08 7.61
N LEU A 649 -7.29 24.13 6.79
CA LEU A 649 -6.07 24.30 5.97
C LEU A 649 -4.81 24.44 6.83
N MET A 650 -4.86 25.24 7.90
CA MET A 650 -3.75 25.33 8.85
C MET A 650 -3.42 23.99 9.52
N LEU A 651 -4.44 23.18 9.83
CA LEU A 651 -4.24 21.85 10.39
C LEU A 651 -3.53 20.93 9.38
N LEU A 652 -3.96 20.93 8.12
CA LEU A 652 -3.31 20.17 7.05
C LEU A 652 -1.85 20.58 6.86
N ASP A 653 -1.55 21.88 6.85
CA ASP A 653 -0.18 22.40 6.77
C ASP A 653 0.67 22.01 8.00
N THR A 654 0.07 21.97 9.19
CA THR A 654 0.79 21.57 10.40
C THR A 654 1.08 20.07 10.42
N LEU A 655 0.12 19.25 10.00
CA LEU A 655 0.31 17.80 9.85
C LEU A 655 1.41 17.49 8.81
N ASN A 656 1.46 18.28 7.73
CA ASN A 656 2.54 18.27 6.73
C ASN A 656 3.93 18.46 7.33
N GLU A 657 4.09 19.35 8.31
CA GLU A 657 5.40 19.52 8.96
C GLU A 657 5.66 18.45 10.02
N TRP A 658 4.62 17.95 10.70
CA TRP A 658 4.75 17.05 11.86
C TRP A 658 5.20 15.62 11.50
N GLU A 659 4.62 14.99 10.47
CA GLU A 659 4.98 13.62 10.06
C GLU A 659 6.47 13.48 9.75
N PHE A 660 7.10 14.51 9.19
CA PHE A 660 8.51 14.49 8.82
C PHE A 660 9.45 14.83 9.99
N LEU A 661 8.99 15.61 10.97
CA LEU A 661 9.79 15.94 12.15
C LEU A 661 9.73 14.84 13.22
N ASN A 662 8.62 14.09 13.29
CA ASN A 662 8.36 13.09 14.33
C ASN A 662 8.30 11.64 13.83
N ALA A 663 8.87 11.34 12.66
CA ALA A 663 9.30 9.99 12.29
C ALA A 663 10.44 9.46 13.20
N LYS A 664 10.48 9.84 14.48
CA LYS A 664 11.57 9.60 15.44
C LYS A 664 11.10 9.07 16.80
N ASP A 665 9.81 8.94 17.08
CA ASP A 665 9.35 8.40 18.36
C ASP A 665 8.67 7.03 18.18
N PRO A 666 9.23 5.95 18.76
CA PRO A 666 8.63 4.62 18.74
C PRO A 666 7.35 4.49 19.58
#